data_AF-A0A259TXF9-F1
#
_entry.id   AF-A0A259TXF9-F1
#
_cell.length_a   1.000
_cell.length_b   1.000
_cell.length_c   1.000
_cell.angle_alpha   90.00
_cell.angle_beta   90.00
_cell.angle_gamma   90.00
#
_symmetry.space_group_name_H-M   'P 1'
#
loop_
_entity.id
_entity.type
_entity.pdbx_description
1 polymer ?
#
loop_
_entity_poly.entity_id
_entity_poly.type
_entity_poly.pdbx_seq_one_letter_code
_entity_poly.pdbx_strand_id
1 'polypeptide(L)'
;MFKTLTACLAPVFAALLVLGGCAGSPPVAPSPEAIYRPADALLERPELQAIVDAQVLRSAAPLVNALASGDASVRARAALALGSVQAPEAVGPLTDALQDSVPLVRADAAWALGQTADSSAAGFLFLALRREGTPAVQHELIDAIGKVGSEADGDALLELDLPPVREADRALALARLAMRQRLSADAFGVLARHLTSASGALREDAAYAFSRADGWGSSAERVRDAFDELPAGDPARMHLARALGRLGEAEDAPRLARALQTDPDWRVRVNAAASLGRIVETRDARGALFAALDDPSVHVRVVAATSIAGADALPPVYVDRARTWIESRAAGEWQAAAALLPAMAAAGDGAFVARWVEAQSDVFARAAGASALGAASGDAVATDALLTLAQDERALVASAALGAMGRLWRRERSESLAQTLAPALLEGLRRQDVATTGSAAGVLGDTLFARYGAPEALREVYESYDAPEALEARVAILNAIGEGRDGSELDFLLGIALNAETSPPLRKAAVDALNKRLVEGIDVDLTQASGEAAETVGIDWAFLGRLGRHPLLTLQTTRGEIGIEMDAEAAPQTVQTMTRSAREGNYDGVPFHRVVPNFVLQGGDYFRRDGYGGPDVPIRSEFSRLRYRTGTAGIASSGKDTEGVQFFVTHSPTPHLDGRYTVFGRVVEGQDVANEIRVGDVILNARVTAER
;
A
#
# COMPACT_ATOMS: atom_id res chain seq x y z
N MET A 1 82.45 -10.81 -11.43
CA MET A 1 83.45 -11.88 -11.16
C MET A 1 82.82 -13.22 -11.57
N PHE A 2 83.60 -14.16 -12.12
CA PHE A 2 83.20 -15.46 -12.73
C PHE A 2 82.06 -16.22 -12.01
N LYS A 3 81.02 -16.79 -12.68
CA LYS A 3 80.97 -18.06 -13.48
C LYS A 3 81.57 -19.27 -12.71
N THR A 4 80.91 -20.42 -12.53
CA THR A 4 80.24 -21.34 -13.50
C THR A 4 79.08 -22.14 -12.82
N LEU A 5 77.94 -22.41 -13.49
CA LEU A 5 77.58 -23.63 -14.29
C LEU A 5 77.82 -24.95 -13.52
N THR A 6 76.90 -25.93 -13.47
CA THR A 6 75.95 -26.46 -14.49
C THR A 6 74.73 -27.08 -13.73
N ALA A 7 73.60 -27.59 -14.26
CA ALA A 7 73.20 -28.04 -15.61
C ALA A 7 71.65 -27.97 -15.88
N CYS A 8 71.18 -28.74 -16.85
CA CYS A 8 69.85 -28.79 -17.47
C CYS A 8 68.75 -29.57 -16.69
N LEU A 9 67.50 -29.08 -16.71
CA LEU A 9 66.40 -29.61 -17.55
C LEU A 9 65.09 -28.80 -17.38
N ALA A 10 64.21 -28.86 -18.38
CA ALA A 10 62.97 -28.07 -18.49
C ALA A 10 61.79 -28.65 -17.67
N PRO A 11 60.74 -27.87 -17.36
CA PRO A 11 59.72 -28.28 -16.39
C PRO A 11 58.70 -29.27 -16.97
N VAL A 12 58.39 -30.31 -16.21
CA VAL A 12 57.28 -31.24 -16.47
C VAL A 12 56.30 -31.17 -15.30
N PHE A 13 55.02 -31.19 -15.65
CA PHE A 13 53.85 -31.22 -14.77
C PHE A 13 53.97 -32.14 -13.55
N ALA A 14 53.60 -31.61 -12.38
CA ALA A 14 53.09 -32.38 -11.24
C ALA A 14 51.84 -31.65 -10.73
N ALA A 15 50.64 -32.10 -11.08
CA ALA A 15 49.93 -33.19 -10.38
C ALA A 15 49.44 -32.76 -8.98
N LEU A 16 48.37 -31.97 -8.96
CA LEU A 16 47.53 -31.74 -7.77
C LEU A 16 46.30 -32.65 -7.87
N LEU A 17 46.06 -33.47 -6.85
CA LEU A 17 45.01 -34.49 -6.87
C LEU A 17 43.62 -33.87 -6.96
N VAL A 18 42.78 -34.48 -7.81
CA VAL A 18 41.34 -34.24 -7.85
C VAL A 18 40.69 -34.95 -6.66
N LEU A 19 40.10 -34.16 -5.75
CA LEU A 19 38.98 -34.62 -4.92
C LEU A 19 37.72 -33.94 -5.46
N GLY A 20 36.87 -34.73 -6.13
CA GLY A 20 35.64 -34.25 -6.73
C GLY A 20 34.60 -33.91 -5.68
N GLY A 21 34.50 -32.62 -5.32
CA GLY A 21 33.32 -32.06 -4.70
C GLY A 21 32.43 -31.44 -5.77
N CYS A 22 31.25 -32.00 -6.01
CA CYS A 22 30.25 -31.40 -6.89
C CYS A 22 29.67 -30.13 -6.22
N ALA A 23 30.39 -29.01 -6.34
CA ALA A 23 29.84 -27.69 -6.05
C ALA A 23 28.76 -27.40 -7.11
N GLY A 24 27.51 -27.72 -6.77
CA GLY A 24 26.37 -27.30 -7.56
C GLY A 24 26.36 -25.77 -7.63
N SER A 25 26.28 -25.23 -8.83
CA SER A 25 26.02 -23.80 -9.03
C SER A 25 24.82 -23.38 -8.18
N PRO A 26 24.82 -22.19 -7.56
CA PRO A 26 23.62 -21.70 -6.89
C PRO A 26 22.44 -21.75 -7.87
N PRO A 27 21.22 -22.09 -7.41
CA PRO A 27 20.07 -22.12 -8.30
C PRO A 27 19.94 -20.76 -8.96
N VAL A 28 20.07 -20.74 -10.29
CA VAL A 28 19.89 -19.53 -11.09
C VAL A 28 18.46 -19.07 -10.82
N ALA A 29 18.31 -17.95 -10.11
CA ALA A 29 17.02 -17.30 -9.99
C ALA A 29 16.49 -17.08 -11.42
N PRO A 30 15.19 -17.37 -11.68
CA PRO A 30 14.64 -17.13 -13.01
C PRO A 30 14.96 -15.69 -13.43
N SER A 31 15.40 -15.49 -14.67
CA SER A 31 15.76 -14.15 -15.15
C SER A 31 14.57 -13.22 -14.91
N PRO A 32 14.80 -11.93 -14.57
CA PRO A 32 13.72 -11.00 -14.29
C PRO A 32 12.64 -11.02 -15.37
N GLU A 33 13.05 -11.15 -16.64
CA GLU A 33 12.22 -11.29 -17.85
C GLU A 33 11.13 -12.36 -17.76
N ALA A 34 11.31 -13.46 -17.02
CA ALA A 34 10.38 -14.59 -16.98
C ALA A 34 9.01 -14.27 -16.35
N ILE A 35 8.87 -13.11 -15.69
CA ILE A 35 7.64 -12.64 -15.04
C ILE A 35 7.03 -11.44 -15.79
N TYR A 36 7.74 -10.84 -16.75
CA TYR A 36 7.21 -9.71 -17.51
C TYR A 36 6.30 -10.20 -18.64
N ARG A 37 5.25 -9.42 -18.91
CA ARG A 37 4.54 -9.52 -20.18
C ARG A 37 5.53 -9.11 -21.30
N PRO A 38 5.72 -9.94 -22.35
CA PRO A 38 6.57 -9.57 -23.48
C PRO A 38 6.13 -8.24 -24.11
N ALA A 39 7.10 -7.51 -24.67
CA ALA A 39 6.82 -6.33 -25.47
C ALA A 39 5.95 -6.70 -26.68
N ASP A 40 4.95 -5.87 -27.00
CA ASP A 40 4.15 -6.01 -28.21
C ASP A 40 4.33 -4.84 -29.20
N ALA A 41 5.31 -3.96 -28.92
CA ALA A 41 5.62 -2.76 -29.69
C ALA A 41 4.45 -1.75 -29.71
N LEU A 42 3.78 -1.58 -28.56
CA LEU A 42 2.66 -0.65 -28.40
C LEU A 42 3.03 0.78 -28.83
N LEU A 43 4.26 1.22 -28.56
CA LEU A 43 4.71 2.57 -28.93
C LEU A 43 4.83 2.79 -30.45
N GLU A 44 4.86 1.72 -31.24
CA GLU A 44 5.04 1.75 -32.71
C GLU A 44 3.78 1.36 -33.49
N ARG A 45 2.77 0.76 -32.83
CA ARG A 45 1.64 0.09 -33.47
C ARG A 45 0.28 0.76 -33.18
N PRO A 46 -0.25 1.60 -34.10
CA PRO A 46 -1.53 2.32 -33.90
C PRO A 46 -2.72 1.42 -33.55
N GLU A 47 -2.75 0.19 -34.04
CA GLU A 47 -3.80 -0.79 -33.73
C GLU A 47 -3.76 -1.29 -32.29
N LEU A 48 -2.59 -1.25 -31.61
CA LEU A 48 -2.48 -1.54 -30.18
C LEU A 48 -2.74 -0.29 -29.34
N GLN A 49 -2.35 0.88 -29.85
CA GLN A 49 -2.62 2.18 -29.24
C GLN A 49 -4.13 2.41 -29.10
N ALA A 50 -4.90 2.15 -30.15
CA ALA A 50 -6.36 2.22 -30.14
C ALA A 50 -7.03 1.29 -29.09
N ILE A 51 -6.40 0.15 -28.77
CA ILE A 51 -6.87 -0.74 -27.68
C ILE A 51 -6.62 -0.12 -26.31
N VAL A 52 -5.48 0.53 -26.11
CA VAL A 52 -5.19 1.22 -24.84
C VAL A 52 -5.99 2.52 -24.72
N ASP A 53 -6.26 3.24 -25.81
CA ASP A 53 -7.18 4.39 -25.80
C ASP A 53 -8.61 3.94 -25.41
N ALA A 54 -9.09 2.80 -25.93
CA ALA A 54 -10.35 2.20 -25.51
C ALA A 54 -10.33 1.69 -24.04
N GLN A 55 -9.19 1.21 -23.55
CA GLN A 55 -8.98 0.88 -22.13
C GLN A 55 -9.18 2.13 -21.26
N VAL A 56 -8.50 3.23 -21.59
CA VAL A 56 -8.59 4.52 -20.87
C VAL A 56 -10.03 5.04 -20.87
N LEU A 57 -10.72 4.99 -22.00
CA LEU A 57 -12.14 5.36 -22.12
C LEU A 57 -13.11 4.33 -21.52
N ARG A 58 -12.61 3.29 -20.83
CA ARG A 58 -13.39 2.20 -20.21
C ARG A 58 -14.42 1.56 -21.16
N SER A 59 -14.12 1.56 -22.45
CA SER A 59 -15.03 1.17 -23.52
C SER A 59 -14.93 -0.33 -23.78
N ALA A 60 -15.77 -1.13 -23.10
CA ALA A 60 -15.71 -2.59 -23.17
C ALA A 60 -16.00 -3.16 -24.58
N ALA A 61 -17.00 -2.64 -25.29
CA ALA A 61 -17.44 -3.17 -26.59
C ALA A 61 -16.33 -3.27 -27.67
N PRO A 62 -15.53 -2.22 -27.97
CA PRO A 62 -14.43 -2.34 -28.94
C PRO A 62 -13.34 -3.33 -28.48
N LEU A 63 -13.09 -3.45 -27.17
CA LEU A 63 -12.12 -4.40 -26.62
C LEU A 63 -12.60 -5.86 -26.78
N VAL A 64 -13.88 -6.13 -26.47
CA VAL A 64 -14.50 -7.45 -26.71
C VAL A 64 -14.46 -7.82 -28.19
N ASN A 65 -14.77 -6.87 -29.10
CA ASN A 65 -14.67 -7.10 -30.53
C ASN A 65 -13.22 -7.40 -30.98
N ALA A 66 -12.22 -6.76 -30.37
CA ALA A 66 -10.81 -6.96 -30.67
C ALA A 66 -10.28 -8.36 -30.26
N LEU A 67 -10.95 -9.06 -29.34
CA LEU A 67 -10.67 -10.48 -29.05
C LEU A 67 -10.92 -11.39 -30.26
N ALA A 68 -11.66 -10.96 -31.28
CA ALA A 68 -11.85 -11.71 -32.54
C ALA A 68 -10.82 -11.35 -33.64
N SER A 69 -9.82 -10.51 -33.35
CA SER A 69 -8.83 -10.05 -34.33
C SER A 69 -8.00 -11.20 -34.90
N GLY A 70 -7.67 -11.14 -36.20
CA GLY A 70 -6.70 -12.05 -36.83
C GLY A 70 -5.29 -11.89 -36.24
N ASP A 71 -4.96 -10.71 -35.70
CA ASP A 71 -3.66 -10.43 -35.06
C ASP A 71 -3.69 -10.82 -33.57
N ALA A 72 -2.78 -11.72 -33.19
CA ALA A 72 -2.70 -12.22 -31.82
C ALA A 72 -2.19 -11.20 -30.79
N SER A 73 -1.39 -10.21 -31.20
CA SER A 73 -0.98 -9.08 -30.35
C SER A 73 -2.18 -8.21 -30.01
N VAL A 74 -3.06 -7.94 -31.00
CA VAL A 74 -4.31 -7.20 -30.78
C VAL A 74 -5.23 -7.98 -29.82
N ARG A 75 -5.42 -9.29 -30.03
CA ARG A 75 -6.21 -10.12 -29.10
C ARG A 75 -5.64 -10.12 -27.68
N ALA A 76 -4.32 -10.26 -27.53
CA ALA A 76 -3.66 -10.26 -26.22
C ALA A 76 -3.78 -8.90 -25.52
N ARG A 77 -3.49 -7.80 -26.22
CA ARG A 77 -3.61 -6.44 -25.66
C ARG A 77 -5.06 -6.11 -25.32
N ALA A 78 -6.04 -6.61 -26.08
CA ALA A 78 -7.46 -6.47 -25.76
C ALA A 78 -7.86 -7.26 -24.51
N ALA A 79 -7.38 -8.50 -24.36
CA ALA A 79 -7.59 -9.29 -23.15
C ALA A 79 -6.99 -8.59 -21.91
N LEU A 80 -5.75 -8.10 -22.00
CA LEU A 80 -5.11 -7.31 -20.93
C LEU A 80 -5.94 -6.05 -20.59
N ALA A 81 -6.36 -5.30 -21.60
CA ALA A 81 -7.15 -4.08 -21.41
C ALA A 81 -8.48 -4.35 -20.67
N LEU A 82 -9.15 -5.47 -20.98
CA LEU A 82 -10.37 -5.88 -20.29
C LEU A 82 -10.14 -6.18 -18.81
N GLY A 83 -8.94 -6.56 -18.37
CA GLY A 83 -8.60 -6.70 -16.95
C GLY A 83 -8.43 -5.35 -16.21
N SER A 84 -8.21 -4.26 -16.93
CA SER A 84 -8.35 -2.89 -16.41
C SER A 84 -9.80 -2.38 -16.45
N VAL A 85 -10.55 -2.68 -17.52
CA VAL A 85 -11.96 -2.26 -17.64
C VAL A 85 -12.86 -2.99 -16.64
N GLN A 86 -12.69 -4.31 -16.48
CA GLN A 86 -13.45 -5.19 -15.58
C GLN A 86 -14.97 -5.21 -15.86
N ALA A 87 -15.34 -5.10 -17.13
CA ALA A 87 -16.75 -5.14 -17.57
C ALA A 87 -17.33 -6.56 -17.44
N PRO A 88 -18.50 -6.77 -16.78
CA PRO A 88 -19.09 -8.10 -16.60
C PRO A 88 -19.35 -8.84 -17.92
N GLU A 89 -19.76 -8.14 -18.97
CA GLU A 89 -20.02 -8.71 -20.30
C GLU A 89 -18.75 -9.28 -20.97
N ALA A 90 -17.56 -8.95 -20.48
CA ALA A 90 -16.30 -9.48 -20.98
C ALA A 90 -15.95 -10.88 -20.42
N VAL A 91 -16.59 -11.34 -19.33
CA VAL A 91 -16.26 -12.63 -18.69
C VAL A 91 -16.41 -13.82 -19.64
N GLY A 92 -17.48 -13.85 -20.44
CA GLY A 92 -17.70 -14.88 -21.46
C GLY A 92 -16.62 -14.86 -22.55
N PRO A 93 -16.44 -13.76 -23.29
CA PRO A 93 -15.39 -13.62 -24.29
C PRO A 93 -13.96 -13.90 -23.78
N LEU A 94 -13.63 -13.50 -22.55
CA LEU A 94 -12.34 -13.83 -21.92
C LEU A 94 -12.21 -15.33 -21.59
N THR A 95 -13.31 -15.98 -21.21
CA THR A 95 -13.37 -17.43 -21.00
C THR A 95 -13.12 -18.20 -22.29
N ASP A 96 -13.66 -17.73 -23.43
CA ASP A 96 -13.37 -18.29 -24.75
C ASP A 96 -11.90 -18.07 -25.14
N ALA A 97 -11.34 -16.90 -24.83
CA ALA A 97 -9.93 -16.57 -25.08
C ALA A 97 -8.93 -17.43 -24.29
N LEU A 98 -9.34 -18.14 -23.23
CA LEU A 98 -8.54 -19.19 -22.58
C LEU A 98 -8.23 -20.38 -23.51
N GLN A 99 -8.88 -20.48 -24.67
CA GLN A 99 -8.66 -21.53 -25.67
C GLN A 99 -7.83 -21.06 -26.88
N ASP A 100 -7.34 -19.82 -26.87
CA ASP A 100 -6.57 -19.26 -27.99
C ASP A 100 -5.30 -20.07 -28.30
N SER A 101 -4.94 -20.19 -29.57
CA SER A 101 -3.72 -20.89 -29.99
C SER A 101 -2.44 -20.24 -29.45
N VAL A 102 -2.44 -18.92 -29.23
CA VAL A 102 -1.28 -18.14 -28.81
C VAL A 102 -1.23 -18.02 -27.27
N PRO A 103 -0.16 -18.49 -26.61
CA PRO A 103 -0.07 -18.48 -25.14
C PRO A 103 -0.19 -17.09 -24.51
N LEU A 104 0.28 -16.03 -25.18
CA LEU A 104 0.17 -14.67 -24.65
C LEU A 104 -1.30 -14.22 -24.49
N VAL A 105 -2.17 -14.59 -25.44
CA VAL A 105 -3.61 -14.30 -25.36
C VAL A 105 -4.24 -15.04 -24.17
N ARG A 106 -3.90 -16.32 -24.00
CA ARG A 106 -4.39 -17.12 -22.87
C ARG A 106 -3.91 -16.59 -21.51
N ALA A 107 -2.66 -16.16 -21.40
CA ALA A 107 -2.11 -15.57 -20.18
C ALA A 107 -2.79 -14.23 -19.82
N ASP A 108 -2.95 -13.34 -20.80
CA ASP A 108 -3.59 -12.04 -20.58
C ASP A 108 -5.10 -12.20 -20.28
N ALA A 109 -5.78 -13.19 -20.90
CA ALA A 109 -7.17 -13.54 -20.59
C ALA A 109 -7.34 -14.16 -19.20
N ALA A 110 -6.45 -15.08 -18.80
CA ALA A 110 -6.44 -15.65 -17.45
C ALA A 110 -6.24 -14.57 -16.38
N TRP A 111 -5.25 -13.69 -16.58
CA TRP A 111 -5.02 -12.56 -15.70
C TRP A 111 -6.27 -11.67 -15.62
N ALA A 112 -6.87 -11.30 -16.75
CA ALA A 112 -8.05 -10.43 -16.80
C ALA A 112 -9.28 -11.03 -16.09
N LEU A 113 -9.53 -12.34 -16.21
CA LEU A 113 -10.55 -13.03 -15.41
C LEU A 113 -10.25 -12.97 -13.91
N GLY A 114 -8.97 -13.04 -13.52
CA GLY A 114 -8.54 -12.78 -12.14
C GLY A 114 -8.90 -11.39 -11.61
N GLN A 115 -9.12 -10.41 -12.50
CA GLN A 115 -9.40 -9.02 -12.15
C GLN A 115 -10.89 -8.68 -12.01
N THR A 116 -11.80 -9.54 -12.50
CA THR A 116 -13.26 -9.28 -12.46
C THR A 116 -13.89 -9.55 -11.10
N ALA A 117 -13.18 -10.27 -10.22
CA ALA A 117 -13.70 -10.83 -8.96
C ALA A 117 -14.90 -11.80 -9.12
N ASP A 118 -15.20 -12.24 -10.35
CA ASP A 118 -16.31 -13.16 -10.65
C ASP A 118 -15.91 -14.61 -10.36
N SER A 119 -16.49 -15.20 -9.31
CA SER A 119 -16.24 -16.59 -8.91
C SER A 119 -16.72 -17.62 -9.94
N SER A 120 -17.62 -17.27 -10.87
CA SER A 120 -18.05 -18.19 -11.95
C SER A 120 -16.92 -18.55 -12.91
N ALA A 121 -15.88 -17.71 -13.02
CA ALA A 121 -14.70 -17.96 -13.84
C ALA A 121 -13.83 -19.12 -13.30
N ALA A 122 -13.91 -19.45 -12.01
CA ALA A 122 -13.02 -20.43 -11.36
C ALA A 122 -12.99 -21.80 -12.08
N GLY A 123 -14.16 -22.35 -12.40
CA GLY A 123 -14.27 -23.65 -13.08
C GLY A 123 -13.62 -23.68 -14.47
N PHE A 124 -13.69 -22.56 -15.21
CA PHE A 124 -13.05 -22.43 -16.53
C PHE A 124 -11.53 -22.29 -16.41
N LEU A 125 -11.04 -21.54 -15.42
CA LEU A 125 -9.61 -21.41 -15.12
C LEU A 125 -9.00 -22.78 -14.76
N PHE A 126 -9.68 -23.59 -13.95
CA PHE A 126 -9.26 -24.98 -13.66
C PHE A 126 -9.24 -25.87 -14.91
N LEU A 127 -10.24 -25.76 -15.78
CA LEU A 127 -10.31 -26.54 -17.01
C LEU A 127 -9.15 -26.20 -17.98
N ALA A 128 -8.80 -24.92 -18.07
CA ALA A 128 -7.64 -24.45 -18.83
C ALA A 128 -6.33 -24.94 -18.19
N LEU A 129 -6.16 -24.79 -16.87
CA LEU A 129 -4.95 -25.16 -16.14
C LEU A 129 -4.61 -26.65 -16.28
N ARG A 130 -5.61 -27.54 -16.24
CA ARG A 130 -5.44 -28.99 -16.45
C ARG A 130 -4.92 -29.39 -17.84
N ARG A 131 -4.92 -28.47 -18.81
CA ARG A 131 -4.51 -28.72 -20.21
C ARG A 131 -3.33 -27.85 -20.66
N GLU A 132 -2.95 -26.86 -19.85
CA GLU A 132 -1.94 -25.88 -20.22
C GLU A 132 -0.52 -26.42 -19.97
N GLY A 133 0.31 -26.41 -21.02
CA GLY A 133 1.73 -26.78 -20.95
C GLY A 133 2.69 -25.61 -20.82
N THR A 134 2.23 -24.37 -21.04
CA THR A 134 3.05 -23.15 -21.06
C THR A 134 3.21 -22.59 -19.65
N PRO A 135 4.42 -22.54 -19.06
CA PRO A 135 4.59 -22.12 -17.66
C PRO A 135 4.10 -20.70 -17.34
N ALA A 136 4.22 -19.77 -18.29
CA ALA A 136 3.75 -18.39 -18.13
C ALA A 136 2.21 -18.28 -18.12
N VAL A 137 1.50 -19.21 -18.77
CA VAL A 137 0.02 -19.24 -18.74
C VAL A 137 -0.45 -19.97 -17.48
N GLN A 138 0.22 -21.06 -17.08
CA GLN A 138 -0.03 -21.74 -15.80
C GLN A 138 0.05 -20.75 -14.61
N HIS A 139 1.05 -19.86 -14.61
CA HIS A 139 1.21 -18.82 -13.59
C HIS A 139 -0.03 -17.94 -13.44
N GLU A 140 -0.50 -17.31 -14.53
CA GLU A 140 -1.65 -16.41 -14.48
C GLU A 140 -2.96 -17.15 -14.18
N LEU A 141 -3.11 -18.41 -14.65
CA LEU A 141 -4.25 -19.25 -14.29
C LEU A 141 -4.31 -19.55 -12.79
N ILE A 142 -3.18 -19.91 -12.17
CA ILE A 142 -3.10 -20.19 -10.73
C ILE A 142 -3.36 -18.90 -9.92
N ASP A 143 -2.76 -17.77 -10.30
CA ASP A 143 -3.00 -16.47 -9.65
C ASP A 143 -4.46 -16.01 -9.78
N ALA A 144 -5.08 -16.22 -10.95
CA ALA A 144 -6.48 -15.90 -11.19
C ALA A 144 -7.42 -16.76 -10.33
N ILE A 145 -7.19 -18.07 -10.20
CA ILE A 145 -7.94 -18.92 -9.25
C ILE A 145 -7.76 -18.39 -7.82
N GLY A 146 -6.54 -18.02 -7.43
CA GLY A 146 -6.27 -17.36 -6.15
C GLY A 146 -7.05 -16.05 -5.95
N LYS A 147 -7.38 -15.32 -7.03
CA LYS A 147 -8.14 -14.05 -6.98
C LYS A 147 -9.67 -14.23 -6.99
N VAL A 148 -10.23 -15.20 -7.71
CA VAL A 148 -11.71 -15.38 -7.81
C VAL A 148 -12.27 -16.54 -6.99
N GLY A 149 -11.44 -17.50 -6.61
CA GLY A 149 -11.86 -18.77 -6.02
C GLY A 149 -12.61 -18.68 -4.68
N SER A 150 -13.36 -19.76 -4.43
CA SER A 150 -13.97 -20.17 -3.18
C SER A 150 -13.00 -20.99 -2.30
N GLU A 151 -13.44 -21.42 -1.12
CA GLU A 151 -12.65 -22.30 -0.25
C GLU A 151 -12.43 -23.69 -0.88
N ALA A 152 -13.47 -24.26 -1.52
CA ALA A 152 -13.37 -25.53 -2.22
C ALA A 152 -12.41 -25.48 -3.43
N ASP A 153 -12.25 -24.30 -4.06
CA ASP A 153 -11.22 -24.08 -5.07
C ASP A 153 -9.81 -24.08 -4.48
N GLY A 154 -9.65 -23.66 -3.21
CA GLY A 154 -8.39 -23.77 -2.47
C GLY A 154 -7.99 -25.22 -2.22
N ASP A 155 -8.92 -26.06 -1.79
CA ASP A 155 -8.68 -27.49 -1.62
C ASP A 155 -8.41 -28.17 -2.98
N ALA A 156 -9.16 -27.83 -4.03
CA ALA A 156 -8.94 -28.34 -5.38
C ALA A 156 -7.57 -27.93 -5.97
N LEU A 157 -7.03 -26.74 -5.62
CA LEU A 157 -5.67 -26.33 -6.01
C LEU A 157 -4.58 -27.22 -5.38
N LEU A 158 -4.81 -27.77 -4.19
CA LEU A 158 -3.87 -28.70 -3.52
C LEU A 158 -3.85 -30.08 -4.17
N GLU A 159 -4.99 -30.54 -4.70
CA GLU A 159 -5.11 -31.85 -5.37
C GLU A 159 -4.52 -31.88 -6.79
N LEU A 160 -4.32 -30.72 -7.43
CA LEU A 160 -3.69 -30.67 -8.75
C LEU A 160 -2.24 -31.13 -8.69
N ASP A 161 -1.84 -32.04 -9.58
CA ASP A 161 -0.41 -32.30 -9.83
C ASP A 161 0.17 -31.12 -10.63
N LEU A 162 1.08 -30.36 -10.01
CA LEU A 162 1.72 -29.19 -10.62
C LEU A 162 3.25 -29.40 -10.67
N PRO A 163 3.95 -28.92 -11.72
CA PRO A 163 5.40 -28.96 -11.76
C PRO A 163 6.01 -28.23 -10.54
N PRO A 164 7.11 -28.70 -9.92
CA PRO A 164 7.66 -28.11 -8.69
C PRO A 164 7.97 -26.60 -8.75
N VAL A 165 8.20 -26.06 -9.95
CA VAL A 165 8.39 -24.62 -10.20
C VAL A 165 7.12 -23.77 -10.00
N ARG A 166 5.93 -24.38 -10.03
CA ARG A 166 4.62 -23.72 -9.82
C ARG A 166 4.13 -23.79 -8.37
N GLU A 167 4.86 -24.46 -7.47
CA GLU A 167 4.48 -24.56 -6.06
C GLU A 167 4.41 -23.19 -5.36
N ALA A 168 5.32 -22.25 -5.71
CA ALA A 168 5.27 -20.88 -5.19
C ALA A 168 3.99 -20.15 -5.65
N ASP A 169 3.61 -20.30 -6.93
CA ASP A 169 2.36 -19.75 -7.45
C ASP A 169 1.14 -20.32 -6.70
N ARG A 170 1.13 -21.63 -6.44
CA ARG A 170 0.07 -22.27 -5.64
C ARG A 170 0.04 -21.69 -4.22
N ALA A 171 1.19 -21.59 -3.55
CA ALA A 171 1.27 -21.03 -2.20
C ALA A 171 0.74 -19.59 -2.14
N LEU A 172 1.08 -18.76 -3.13
CA LEU A 172 0.57 -17.39 -3.23
C LEU A 172 -0.94 -17.33 -3.53
N ALA A 173 -1.45 -18.21 -4.40
CA ALA A 173 -2.89 -18.31 -4.68
C ALA A 173 -3.69 -18.72 -3.41
N LEU A 174 -3.18 -19.69 -2.64
CA LEU A 174 -3.74 -20.07 -1.35
C LEU A 174 -3.63 -18.92 -0.33
N ALA A 175 -2.54 -18.15 -0.33
CA ALA A 175 -2.41 -16.95 0.51
C ALA A 175 -3.45 -15.87 0.16
N ARG A 176 -3.77 -15.67 -1.13
CA ARG A 176 -4.86 -14.77 -1.57
C ARG A 176 -6.23 -15.24 -1.11
N LEU A 177 -6.48 -16.55 -1.11
CA LEU A 177 -7.70 -17.17 -0.59
C LEU A 177 -7.81 -17.02 0.93
N ALA A 178 -6.73 -17.28 1.66
CA ALA A 178 -6.61 -17.08 3.11
C ALA A 178 -6.90 -15.64 3.52
N MET A 179 -6.38 -14.67 2.76
CA MET A 179 -6.65 -13.24 2.95
C MET A 179 -8.14 -12.86 2.81
N ARG A 180 -8.96 -13.69 2.16
CA ARG A 180 -10.41 -13.52 2.04
C ARG A 180 -11.22 -14.39 3.01
N GLN A 181 -10.57 -15.06 3.97
CA GLN A 181 -11.17 -16.06 4.86
C GLN A 181 -11.87 -17.19 4.06
N ARG A 182 -11.20 -17.70 3.02
CA ARG A 182 -11.65 -18.79 2.15
C ARG A 182 -10.57 -19.87 2.02
N LEU A 183 -10.01 -20.32 3.13
CA LEU A 183 -8.96 -21.34 3.14
C LEU A 183 -9.16 -22.31 4.31
N SER A 184 -9.15 -23.61 4.00
CA SER A 184 -9.33 -24.67 4.99
C SER A 184 -8.13 -24.77 5.96
N ALA A 185 -8.38 -25.34 7.14
CA ALA A 185 -7.33 -25.61 8.12
C ALA A 185 -6.28 -26.61 7.61
N ASP A 186 -6.70 -27.58 6.77
CA ASP A 186 -5.81 -28.55 6.15
C ASP A 186 -4.89 -27.88 5.12
N ALA A 187 -5.40 -26.92 4.35
CA ALA A 187 -4.59 -26.12 3.43
C ALA A 187 -3.53 -25.27 4.16
N PHE A 188 -3.86 -24.68 5.32
CA PHE A 188 -2.83 -24.08 6.19
C PHE A 188 -1.80 -25.12 6.66
N GLY A 189 -2.22 -26.35 6.96
CA GLY A 189 -1.31 -27.46 7.26
C GLY A 189 -0.37 -27.83 6.10
N VAL A 190 -0.77 -27.61 4.84
CA VAL A 190 0.12 -27.73 3.68
C VAL A 190 1.09 -26.56 3.61
N LEU A 191 0.61 -25.32 3.69
CA LEU A 191 1.47 -24.12 3.69
C LEU A 191 2.52 -24.16 4.82
N ALA A 192 2.15 -24.67 6.00
CA ALA A 192 3.06 -24.82 7.14
C ALA A 192 4.23 -25.78 6.84
N ARG A 193 4.02 -26.82 6.03
CA ARG A 193 5.08 -27.73 5.56
C ARG A 193 6.00 -27.08 4.53
N HIS A 194 5.53 -26.04 3.83
CA HIS A 194 6.35 -25.31 2.85
C HIS A 194 7.28 -24.27 3.49
N LEU A 195 7.08 -23.91 4.76
CA LEU A 195 7.94 -22.97 5.50
C LEU A 195 9.40 -23.43 5.63
N THR A 196 9.67 -24.74 5.54
CA THR A 196 11.03 -25.32 5.57
C THR A 196 11.51 -25.81 4.19
N SER A 197 10.80 -25.45 3.11
CA SER A 197 11.20 -25.77 1.73
C SER A 197 12.59 -25.23 1.39
N ALA A 198 13.35 -25.90 0.53
CA ALA A 198 14.61 -25.35 0.00
C ALA A 198 14.39 -24.12 -0.91
N SER A 199 13.22 -24.01 -1.55
CA SER A 199 12.88 -22.89 -2.44
C SER A 199 12.48 -21.65 -1.62
N GLY A 200 13.29 -20.58 -1.70
CA GLY A 200 13.05 -19.33 -0.96
C GLY A 200 11.71 -18.67 -1.31
N ALA A 201 11.35 -18.61 -2.59
CA ALA A 201 10.06 -18.04 -3.02
C ALA A 201 8.87 -18.82 -2.44
N LEU A 202 8.94 -20.15 -2.43
CA LEU A 202 7.89 -20.99 -1.84
C LEU A 202 7.80 -20.80 -0.32
N ARG A 203 8.93 -20.65 0.39
CA ARG A 203 8.92 -20.29 1.83
C ARG A 203 8.27 -18.92 2.06
N GLU A 204 8.65 -17.92 1.27
CA GLU A 204 8.16 -16.53 1.40
C GLU A 204 6.66 -16.44 1.13
N ASP A 205 6.19 -16.98 0.00
CA ASP A 205 4.76 -16.97 -0.39
C ASP A 205 3.89 -17.79 0.59
N ALA A 206 4.41 -18.90 1.13
CA ALA A 206 3.74 -19.65 2.20
C ALA A 206 3.69 -18.86 3.52
N ALA A 207 4.80 -18.25 3.94
CA ALA A 207 4.86 -17.42 5.15
C ALA A 207 3.95 -16.19 5.06
N TYR A 208 3.82 -15.60 3.87
CA TYR A 208 2.95 -14.46 3.61
C TYR A 208 1.49 -14.72 4.03
N ALA A 209 0.97 -15.94 3.79
CA ALA A 209 -0.39 -16.35 4.19
C ALA A 209 -0.63 -16.16 5.70
N PHE A 210 0.22 -16.74 6.55
CA PHE A 210 0.13 -16.67 8.01
C PHE A 210 0.21 -15.23 8.54
N SER A 211 0.93 -14.34 7.84
CA SER A 211 1.04 -12.93 8.22
C SER A 211 -0.22 -12.10 7.92
N ARG A 212 -1.08 -12.57 7.00
CA ARG A 212 -2.25 -11.83 6.49
C ARG A 212 -3.61 -12.46 6.81
N ALA A 213 -3.69 -13.75 7.07
CA ALA A 213 -4.93 -14.47 7.41
C ALA A 213 -5.03 -14.85 8.90
N ASP A 214 -6.20 -15.39 9.26
CA ASP A 214 -6.51 -15.98 10.58
C ASP A 214 -6.82 -17.49 10.41
N GLY A 215 -7.32 -18.16 11.45
CA GLY A 215 -7.78 -19.56 11.36
C GLY A 215 -6.68 -20.64 11.34
N TRP A 216 -5.41 -20.26 11.32
CA TRP A 216 -4.27 -21.17 11.17
C TRP A 216 -3.64 -21.68 12.48
N GLY A 217 -4.28 -21.44 13.64
CA GLY A 217 -3.72 -21.76 14.97
C GLY A 217 -3.31 -23.23 15.17
N SER A 218 -3.92 -24.18 14.44
CA SER A 218 -3.49 -25.59 14.39
C SER A 218 -2.07 -25.82 13.83
N SER A 219 -1.48 -24.79 13.20
CA SER A 219 -0.13 -24.78 12.65
C SER A 219 0.84 -23.87 13.42
N ALA A 220 0.44 -23.32 14.58
CA ALA A 220 1.25 -22.38 15.36
C ALA A 220 2.67 -22.92 15.69
N GLU A 221 2.77 -24.16 16.17
CA GLU A 221 4.07 -24.79 16.45
C GLU A 221 4.99 -24.84 15.22
N ARG A 222 4.46 -25.20 14.04
CA ARG A 222 5.26 -25.22 12.79
C ARG A 222 5.70 -23.81 12.35
N VAL A 223 4.89 -22.79 12.64
CA VAL A 223 5.23 -21.38 12.40
C VAL A 223 6.35 -20.93 13.35
N ARG A 224 6.34 -21.40 14.61
CA ARG A 224 7.40 -21.16 15.61
C ARG A 224 8.69 -21.87 15.23
N ASP A 225 8.64 -23.17 14.95
CA ASP A 225 9.77 -23.98 14.50
C ASP A 225 10.45 -23.33 13.28
N ALA A 226 9.68 -23.00 12.24
CA ALA A 226 10.21 -22.33 11.06
C ALA A 226 10.83 -20.96 11.37
N PHE A 227 10.23 -20.16 12.27
CA PHE A 227 10.80 -18.87 12.66
C PHE A 227 12.12 -19.00 13.44
N ASP A 228 12.28 -20.05 14.24
CA ASP A 228 13.49 -20.29 15.02
C ASP A 228 14.58 -21.00 14.20
N GLU A 229 14.23 -21.85 13.23
CA GLU A 229 15.17 -22.60 12.37
C GLU A 229 15.68 -21.81 11.14
N LEU A 230 14.88 -20.90 10.57
CA LEU A 230 15.27 -20.21 9.33
C LEU A 230 16.50 -19.30 9.51
N PRO A 231 17.41 -19.21 8.52
CA PRO A 231 18.57 -18.33 8.60
C PRO A 231 18.19 -16.86 8.85
N ALA A 232 18.93 -16.18 9.73
CA ALA A 232 18.71 -14.76 9.99
C ALA A 232 18.84 -13.94 8.68
N GLY A 233 17.90 -13.03 8.43
CA GLY A 233 17.77 -12.32 7.16
C GLY A 233 17.04 -13.06 6.03
N ASP A 234 16.52 -14.28 6.25
CA ASP A 234 15.59 -14.92 5.30
C ASP A 234 14.27 -14.10 5.22
N PRO A 235 13.80 -13.68 4.02
CA PRO A 235 12.59 -12.87 3.87
C PRO A 235 11.34 -13.47 4.53
N ALA A 236 11.20 -14.80 4.56
CA ALA A 236 10.06 -15.44 5.21
C ALA A 236 9.97 -15.10 6.71
N ARG A 237 11.10 -14.84 7.39
CA ARG A 237 11.12 -14.43 8.82
C ARG A 237 10.35 -13.15 9.07
N MET A 238 10.24 -12.21 8.12
CA MET A 238 9.48 -10.97 8.33
C MET A 238 7.96 -11.23 8.38
N HIS A 239 7.49 -12.19 7.57
CA HIS A 239 6.10 -12.62 7.57
C HIS A 239 5.77 -13.48 8.80
N LEU A 240 6.67 -14.40 9.18
CA LEU A 240 6.51 -15.24 10.38
C LEU A 240 6.55 -14.41 11.67
N ALA A 241 7.44 -13.42 11.80
CA ALA A 241 7.44 -12.50 12.93
C ALA A 241 6.08 -11.82 13.12
N ARG A 242 5.48 -11.35 12.01
CA ARG A 242 4.13 -10.76 12.00
C ARG A 242 3.03 -11.79 12.30
N ALA A 243 3.18 -13.03 11.85
CA ALA A 243 2.24 -14.12 12.13
C ALA A 243 2.18 -14.43 13.63
N LEU A 244 3.34 -14.62 14.29
CA LEU A 244 3.44 -14.80 15.75
C LEU A 244 2.78 -13.63 16.51
N GLY A 245 3.03 -12.39 16.07
CA GLY A 245 2.34 -11.22 16.62
C GLY A 245 0.81 -11.29 16.55
N ARG A 246 0.22 -11.97 15.55
CA ARG A 246 -1.24 -12.14 15.44
C ARG A 246 -1.80 -13.23 16.36
N LEU A 247 -0.99 -14.22 16.77
CA LEU A 247 -1.37 -15.14 17.84
C LEU A 247 -1.50 -14.38 19.16
N GLY A 248 -0.59 -13.43 19.42
CA GLY A 248 -0.60 -12.62 20.63
C GLY A 248 -0.21 -13.43 21.88
N GLU A 249 0.50 -14.53 21.71
CA GLU A 249 0.85 -15.44 22.80
C GLU A 249 2.14 -15.01 23.50
N ALA A 250 2.10 -14.92 24.83
CA ALA A 250 3.22 -14.40 25.63
C ALA A 250 4.51 -15.24 25.51
N GLU A 251 4.41 -16.52 25.14
CA GLU A 251 5.56 -17.39 24.86
C GLU A 251 6.33 -17.01 23.58
N ASP A 252 5.73 -16.21 22.69
CA ASP A 252 6.40 -15.72 21.48
C ASP A 252 7.37 -14.56 21.79
N ALA A 253 7.26 -13.93 22.98
CA ALA A 253 8.04 -12.75 23.34
C ALA A 253 9.57 -12.97 23.30
N PRO A 254 10.15 -14.07 23.81
CA PRO A 254 11.61 -14.25 23.80
C PRO A 254 12.18 -14.43 22.37
N ARG A 255 11.46 -15.13 21.48
CA ARG A 255 11.90 -15.35 20.09
C ARG A 255 11.77 -14.08 19.25
N LEU A 256 10.67 -13.32 19.42
CA LEU A 256 10.50 -12.01 18.79
C LEU A 256 11.51 -10.98 19.33
N ALA A 257 11.78 -10.97 20.65
CA ALA A 257 12.79 -10.13 21.28
C ALA A 257 14.21 -10.40 20.76
N ARG A 258 14.57 -11.68 20.57
CA ARG A 258 15.86 -12.06 19.94
C ARG A 258 15.92 -11.54 18.50
N ALA A 259 14.90 -11.79 17.69
CA ALA A 259 14.88 -11.33 16.30
C ALA A 259 15.00 -9.79 16.19
N LEU A 260 14.30 -9.03 17.05
CA LEU A 260 14.43 -7.57 17.16
C LEU A 260 15.84 -7.11 17.56
N GLN A 261 16.64 -7.94 18.22
CA GLN A 261 18.01 -7.57 18.64
C GLN A 261 19.08 -8.02 17.64
N THR A 262 18.87 -9.12 16.92
CA THR A 262 19.96 -9.81 16.19
C THR A 262 19.71 -10.09 14.71
N ASP A 263 18.48 -9.94 14.19
CA ASP A 263 18.24 -10.22 12.76
C ASP A 263 18.85 -9.10 11.88
N PRO A 264 19.68 -9.43 10.87
CA PRO A 264 20.31 -8.41 10.04
C PRO A 264 19.30 -7.60 9.23
N ASP A 265 18.17 -8.19 8.81
CA ASP A 265 17.17 -7.48 8.05
C ASP A 265 16.29 -6.61 8.96
N TRP A 266 16.38 -5.29 8.77
CA TRP A 266 15.59 -4.32 9.51
C TRP A 266 14.08 -4.54 9.36
N ARG A 267 13.63 -5.20 8.28
CA ARG A 267 12.23 -5.56 8.04
C ARG A 267 11.76 -6.68 8.97
N VAL A 268 12.60 -7.67 9.25
CA VAL A 268 12.32 -8.67 10.28
C VAL A 268 12.24 -7.99 11.64
N ARG A 269 13.20 -7.11 11.95
CA ARG A 269 13.20 -6.33 13.21
C ARG A 269 11.96 -5.44 13.35
N VAL A 270 11.52 -4.76 12.30
CA VAL A 270 10.28 -3.97 12.26
C VAL A 270 9.04 -4.83 12.57
N ASN A 271 8.90 -5.99 11.92
CA ASN A 271 7.76 -6.87 12.19
C ASN A 271 7.83 -7.48 13.60
N ALA A 272 9.04 -7.76 14.11
CA ALA A 272 9.24 -8.22 15.49
C ALA A 272 8.86 -7.15 16.51
N ALA A 273 9.29 -5.90 16.34
CA ALA A 273 8.87 -4.77 17.19
C ALA A 273 7.34 -4.59 17.19
N ALA A 274 6.72 -4.52 16.00
CA ALA A 274 5.27 -4.40 15.86
C ALA A 274 4.50 -5.56 16.51
N SER A 275 5.10 -6.75 16.56
CA SER A 275 4.51 -7.94 17.16
C SER A 275 4.66 -7.95 18.68
N LEU A 276 5.83 -7.57 19.20
CA LEU A 276 6.06 -7.39 20.63
C LEU A 276 5.12 -6.34 21.26
N GLY A 277 4.70 -5.32 20.50
CA GLY A 277 3.68 -4.36 20.94
C GLY A 277 2.35 -4.98 21.34
N ARG A 278 1.98 -6.15 20.79
CA ARG A 278 0.74 -6.88 21.15
C ARG A 278 0.88 -7.73 22.41
N ILE A 279 2.13 -8.04 22.82
CA ILE A 279 2.48 -8.82 24.02
C ILE A 279 3.40 -8.01 24.95
N VAL A 280 3.19 -6.69 24.94
CA VAL A 280 4.01 -5.67 25.61
C VAL A 280 3.99 -5.77 27.14
N GLU A 281 3.08 -6.56 27.73
CA GLU A 281 3.12 -6.83 29.17
C GLU A 281 4.24 -7.78 29.58
N THR A 282 4.81 -8.56 28.66
CA THR A 282 5.96 -9.41 28.98
C THR A 282 7.21 -8.57 29.27
N ARG A 283 8.05 -9.02 30.21
CA ARG A 283 9.31 -8.33 30.53
C ARG A 283 10.24 -8.24 29.32
N ASP A 284 10.27 -9.31 28.52
CA ASP A 284 11.15 -9.41 27.35
C ASP A 284 10.69 -8.48 26.22
N ALA A 285 9.37 -8.34 25.98
CA ALA A 285 8.86 -7.36 25.04
C ALA A 285 9.23 -5.93 25.43
N ARG A 286 8.97 -5.50 26.68
CA ARG A 286 9.35 -4.14 27.14
C ARG A 286 10.86 -3.93 27.07
N GLY A 287 11.64 -4.92 27.50
CA GLY A 287 13.10 -4.86 27.46
C GLY A 287 13.64 -4.65 26.05
N ALA A 288 13.19 -5.47 25.09
CA ALA A 288 13.63 -5.40 23.71
C ALA A 288 13.12 -4.16 22.97
N LEU A 289 11.85 -3.77 23.16
CA LEU A 289 11.28 -2.56 22.56
C LEU A 289 12.02 -1.29 22.99
N PHE A 290 12.29 -1.13 24.29
CA PHE A 290 13.04 0.03 24.77
C PHE A 290 14.52 0.01 24.37
N ALA A 291 15.12 -1.14 24.09
CA ALA A 291 16.45 -1.22 23.51
C ALA A 291 16.44 -0.88 22.00
N ALA A 292 15.38 -1.26 21.29
CA ALA A 292 15.18 -0.96 19.87
C ALA A 292 14.89 0.52 19.57
N LEU A 293 14.64 1.34 20.59
CA LEU A 293 14.70 2.81 20.47
C LEU A 293 16.10 3.31 20.06
N ASP A 294 17.14 2.48 20.18
CA ASP A 294 18.51 2.80 19.79
C ASP A 294 18.99 1.99 18.55
N ASP A 295 18.08 1.28 17.84
CA ASP A 295 18.40 0.50 16.63
C ASP A 295 18.98 1.39 15.51
N PRO A 296 19.96 0.93 14.70
CA PRO A 296 20.48 1.71 13.58
C PRO A 296 19.41 2.14 12.56
N SER A 297 18.42 1.29 12.27
CA SER A 297 17.32 1.60 11.35
C SER A 297 16.29 2.50 12.02
N VAL A 298 16.03 3.65 11.42
CA VAL A 298 14.99 4.58 11.90
C VAL A 298 13.60 3.97 11.86
N HIS A 299 13.34 3.05 10.91
CA HIS A 299 12.08 2.34 10.83
C HIS A 299 11.85 1.43 12.04
N VAL A 300 12.90 0.75 12.52
CA VAL A 300 12.83 -0.05 13.75
C VAL A 300 12.58 0.86 14.96
N ARG A 301 13.31 1.99 15.08
CA ARG A 301 13.11 2.96 16.19
C ARG A 301 11.68 3.50 16.25
N VAL A 302 11.11 3.92 15.11
CA VAL A 302 9.74 4.45 15.02
C VAL A 302 8.70 3.38 15.36
N VAL A 303 8.88 2.14 14.89
CA VAL A 303 7.94 1.05 15.22
C VAL A 303 8.07 0.61 16.67
N ALA A 304 9.28 0.58 17.23
CA ALA A 304 9.49 0.30 18.65
C ALA A 304 8.84 1.36 19.54
N ALA A 305 9.03 2.64 19.23
CA ALA A 305 8.35 3.77 19.87
C ALA A 305 6.81 3.65 19.80
N THR A 306 6.27 3.37 18.61
CA THR A 306 4.82 3.20 18.40
C THR A 306 4.27 1.99 19.18
N SER A 307 5.04 0.90 19.26
CA SER A 307 4.66 -0.33 19.98
C SER A 307 4.73 -0.17 21.50
N ILE A 308 5.60 0.71 22.00
CA ILE A 308 5.60 1.14 23.41
C ILE A 308 4.37 2.00 23.69
N ALA A 309 4.10 3.01 22.85
CA ALA A 309 3.00 3.96 23.07
C ALA A 309 1.60 3.41 22.79
N GLY A 310 1.50 2.27 22.09
CA GLY A 310 0.24 1.55 21.86
C GLY A 310 -0.22 0.65 23.02
N ALA A 311 0.54 0.57 24.11
CA ALA A 311 0.12 -0.16 25.32
C ALA A 311 -0.98 0.62 26.07
N ASP A 312 -2.04 -0.08 26.51
CA ASP A 312 -3.21 0.56 27.15
C ASP A 312 -2.86 1.41 28.37
N ALA A 313 -1.85 1.01 29.15
CA ALA A 313 -1.26 1.83 30.21
C ALA A 313 0.21 1.45 30.46
N LEU A 314 1.14 2.37 30.17
CA LEU A 314 2.55 2.18 30.55
C LEU A 314 2.74 2.47 32.05
N PRO A 315 3.42 1.57 32.80
CA PRO A 315 3.78 1.87 34.19
C PRO A 315 4.67 3.12 34.30
N PRO A 316 4.56 3.95 35.36
CA PRO A 316 5.24 5.25 35.45
C PRO A 316 6.74 5.22 35.16
N VAL A 317 7.46 4.19 35.61
CA VAL A 317 8.90 4.01 35.34
C VAL A 317 9.25 3.93 33.85
N TYR A 318 8.33 3.43 33.01
CA TYR A 318 8.50 3.38 31.56
C TYR A 318 8.08 4.70 30.90
N VAL A 319 7.12 5.43 31.49
CA VAL A 319 6.79 6.81 31.08
C VAL A 319 8.00 7.72 31.30
N ASP A 320 8.61 7.67 32.49
CA ASP A 320 9.82 8.44 32.80
C ASP A 320 11.01 8.04 31.92
N ARG A 321 11.19 6.74 31.63
CA ARG A 321 12.22 6.27 30.70
C ARG A 321 12.01 6.81 29.28
N ALA A 322 10.76 6.82 28.79
CA ALA A 322 10.44 7.38 27.48
C ALA A 322 10.64 8.90 27.44
N ARG A 323 10.22 9.63 28.49
CA ARG A 323 10.51 11.06 28.68
C ARG A 323 12.01 11.34 28.62
N THR A 324 12.82 10.67 29.43
CA THR A 324 14.28 10.82 29.44
C THR A 324 14.89 10.50 28.07
N TRP A 325 14.39 9.48 27.37
CA TRP A 325 14.86 9.17 26.02
C TRP A 325 14.56 10.32 25.05
N ILE A 326 13.32 10.85 25.03
CA ILE A 326 12.94 12.01 24.21
C ILE A 326 13.83 13.22 24.51
N GLU A 327 14.02 13.57 25.79
CA GLU A 327 14.83 14.71 26.23
C GLU A 327 16.33 14.57 25.90
N SER A 328 16.83 13.33 25.82
CA SER A 328 18.23 13.04 25.51
C SER A 328 18.59 13.10 24.02
N ARG A 329 17.59 13.18 23.13
CA ARG A 329 17.77 13.03 21.67
C ARG A 329 17.66 14.39 20.97
N ALA A 330 18.48 14.57 19.92
CA ALA A 330 18.46 15.78 19.10
C ALA A 330 17.22 15.81 18.18
N ALA A 331 16.85 17.01 17.70
CA ALA A 331 15.71 17.23 16.80
C ALA A 331 15.72 16.38 15.51
N GLY A 332 16.88 15.85 15.09
CA GLY A 332 17.02 14.94 13.95
C GLY A 332 16.43 13.53 14.13
N GLU A 333 15.89 13.20 15.30
CA GLU A 333 15.20 11.93 15.59
C GLU A 333 13.72 12.11 15.97
N TRP A 334 13.12 13.23 15.54
CA TRP A 334 11.75 13.59 15.91
C TRP A 334 10.72 12.50 15.59
N GLN A 335 10.90 11.67 14.55
CA GLN A 335 9.89 10.65 14.18
C GLN A 335 9.66 9.63 15.30
N ALA A 336 10.73 9.14 15.94
CA ALA A 336 10.63 8.18 17.03
C ALA A 336 10.23 8.86 18.35
N ALA A 337 10.67 10.10 18.58
CA ALA A 337 10.21 10.90 19.72
C ALA A 337 8.69 11.17 19.65
N ALA A 338 8.19 11.62 18.50
CA ALA A 338 6.78 11.88 18.26
C ALA A 338 5.91 10.62 18.39
N ALA A 339 6.43 9.45 18.00
CA ALA A 339 5.76 8.17 18.20
C ALA A 339 5.65 7.75 19.68
N LEU A 340 6.49 8.28 20.58
CA LEU A 340 6.37 8.08 22.04
C LEU A 340 5.44 9.10 22.72
N LEU A 341 5.19 10.28 22.14
CA LEU A 341 4.35 11.32 22.76
C LEU A 341 2.93 10.87 23.14
N PRO A 342 2.22 9.98 22.41
CA PRO A 342 0.90 9.51 22.83
C PRO A 342 0.90 8.83 24.20
N ALA A 343 2.01 8.19 24.59
CA ALA A 343 2.17 7.64 25.94
C ALA A 343 2.27 8.72 27.01
N MET A 344 2.94 9.83 26.73
CA MET A 344 3.07 10.95 27.68
C MET A 344 1.71 11.64 27.86
N ALA A 345 1.01 11.87 26.75
CA ALA A 345 -0.36 12.39 26.72
C ALA A 345 -1.33 11.47 27.51
N ALA A 346 -1.33 10.16 27.24
CA ALA A 346 -2.18 9.19 27.96
C ALA A 346 -1.85 9.07 29.45
N ALA A 347 -0.59 9.34 29.84
CA ALA A 347 -0.15 9.38 31.24
C ALA A 347 -0.49 10.70 31.98
N GLY A 348 -1.20 11.64 31.33
CA GLY A 348 -1.58 12.92 31.92
C GLY A 348 -0.49 13.99 31.88
N ASP A 349 0.47 13.89 30.95
CA ASP A 349 1.50 14.91 30.72
C ASP A 349 1.36 15.56 29.33
N GLY A 350 0.16 16.05 29.02
CA GLY A 350 -0.09 16.85 27.83
C GLY A 350 0.73 18.14 27.82
N ALA A 351 1.09 18.68 28.99
CA ALA A 351 1.97 19.84 29.12
C ALA A 351 3.38 19.59 28.55
N PHE A 352 3.98 18.40 28.76
CA PHE A 352 5.23 18.02 28.11
C PHE A 352 5.08 17.93 26.58
N VAL A 353 4.00 17.30 26.11
CA VAL A 353 3.73 17.14 24.67
C VAL A 353 3.52 18.50 23.99
N ALA A 354 2.79 19.42 24.61
CA ALA A 354 2.58 20.77 24.11
C ALA A 354 3.89 21.56 23.98
N ARG A 355 4.73 21.58 25.02
CA ARG A 355 6.07 22.21 24.97
C ARG A 355 6.97 21.58 23.91
N TRP A 356 6.89 20.26 23.72
CA TRP A 356 7.63 19.58 22.66
C TRP A 356 7.18 20.06 21.27
N VAL A 357 5.87 20.20 21.03
CA VAL A 357 5.32 20.72 19.75
C VAL A 357 5.75 22.16 19.50
N GLU A 358 5.67 23.02 20.51
CA GLU A 358 6.09 24.43 20.43
C GLU A 358 7.56 24.57 20.00
N ALA A 359 8.43 23.69 20.52
CA ALA A 359 9.86 23.68 20.20
C ALA A 359 10.20 23.18 18.78
N GLN A 360 9.25 22.57 18.05
CA GLN A 360 9.52 22.07 16.70
C GLN A 360 9.36 23.17 15.63
N SER A 361 10.37 23.29 14.76
CA SER A 361 10.32 24.10 13.53
C SER A 361 9.83 23.31 12.31
N ASP A 362 10.05 22.00 12.28
CA ASP A 362 9.61 21.09 11.21
C ASP A 362 8.08 20.89 11.26
N VAL A 363 7.41 21.06 10.12
CA VAL A 363 5.94 21.01 10.03
C VAL A 363 5.37 19.60 10.26
N PHE A 364 6.07 18.55 9.83
CA PHE A 364 5.67 17.16 10.06
C PHE A 364 5.89 16.78 11.51
N ALA A 365 6.96 17.26 12.15
CA ALA A 365 7.19 17.09 13.58
C ALA A 365 6.09 17.76 14.42
N ARG A 366 5.74 19.03 14.11
CA ARG A 366 4.63 19.74 14.75
C ARG A 366 3.30 18.99 14.59
N ALA A 367 2.97 18.57 13.37
CA ALA A 367 1.74 17.81 13.09
C ALA A 367 1.70 16.46 13.82
N ALA A 368 2.82 15.74 13.90
CA ALA A 368 2.90 14.47 14.62
C ALA A 368 2.70 14.65 16.14
N GLY A 369 3.28 15.69 16.74
CA GLY A 369 3.04 16.01 18.16
C GLY A 369 1.64 16.56 18.44
N ALA A 370 1.07 17.37 17.55
CA ALA A 370 -0.34 17.79 17.61
C ALA A 370 -1.27 16.56 17.57
N SER A 371 -0.95 15.58 16.70
CA SER A 371 -1.65 14.31 16.62
C SER A 371 -1.59 13.52 17.94
N ALA A 372 -0.46 13.54 18.64
CA ALA A 372 -0.26 12.83 19.91
C ALA A 372 -1.09 13.38 21.08
N LEU A 373 -1.36 14.70 21.12
CA LEU A 373 -2.19 15.33 22.18
C LEU A 373 -3.60 14.71 22.29
N GLY A 374 -4.14 14.16 21.20
CA GLY A 374 -5.45 13.48 21.20
C GLY A 374 -5.53 12.19 22.03
N ALA A 375 -4.46 11.81 22.74
CA ALA A 375 -4.45 10.76 23.74
C ALA A 375 -4.66 11.26 25.20
N ALA A 376 -4.58 12.56 25.46
CA ALA A 376 -4.69 13.13 26.80
C ALA A 376 -6.15 13.44 27.20
N SER A 377 -6.91 12.40 27.55
CA SER A 377 -8.28 12.55 28.08
C SER A 377 -8.27 13.33 29.41
N GLY A 378 -9.23 14.23 29.61
CA GLY A 378 -9.32 15.08 30.80
C GLY A 378 -8.19 16.11 31.00
N ASP A 379 -7.22 16.21 30.07
CA ASP A 379 -6.11 17.18 30.17
C ASP A 379 -6.50 18.51 29.51
N ALA A 380 -6.73 19.53 30.33
CA ALA A 380 -7.06 20.88 29.88
C ALA A 380 -5.91 21.53 29.09
N VAL A 381 -4.64 21.29 29.47
CA VAL A 381 -3.47 21.87 28.78
C VAL A 381 -3.32 21.27 27.39
N ALA A 382 -3.55 19.96 27.25
CA ALA A 382 -3.58 19.31 25.95
C ALA A 382 -4.73 19.82 25.07
N THR A 383 -5.90 20.04 25.66
CA THR A 383 -7.09 20.54 24.97
C THR A 383 -6.88 21.97 24.47
N ASP A 384 -6.36 22.86 25.32
CA ASP A 384 -6.02 24.24 24.94
C ASP A 384 -4.95 24.29 23.83
N ALA A 385 -3.91 23.45 23.94
CA ALA A 385 -2.90 23.32 22.90
C ALA A 385 -3.50 22.83 21.56
N LEU A 386 -4.44 21.89 21.57
CA LEU A 386 -5.17 21.46 20.37
C LEU A 386 -6.00 22.59 19.76
N LEU A 387 -6.72 23.37 20.59
CA LEU A 387 -7.50 24.52 20.12
C LEU A 387 -6.62 25.57 19.45
N THR A 388 -5.43 25.86 20.00
CA THR A 388 -4.43 26.74 19.38
C THR A 388 -3.88 26.14 18.07
N LEU A 389 -3.53 24.86 18.05
CA LEU A 389 -2.94 24.21 16.87
C LEU A 389 -3.93 24.04 15.70
N ALA A 390 -5.24 23.95 15.97
CA ALA A 390 -6.28 23.97 14.94
C ALA A 390 -6.35 25.31 14.17
N GLN A 391 -5.83 26.39 14.76
CA GLN A 391 -5.73 27.72 14.14
C GLN A 391 -4.40 27.94 13.39
N ASP A 392 -3.48 26.97 13.38
CA ASP A 392 -2.19 27.10 12.67
C ASP A 392 -2.44 27.33 11.16
N GLU A 393 -1.73 28.30 10.56
CA GLU A 393 -1.87 28.65 9.15
C GLU A 393 -1.58 27.47 8.22
N ARG A 394 -0.72 26.53 8.65
CA ARG A 394 -0.33 25.34 7.89
C ARG A 394 -1.40 24.25 8.03
N ALA A 395 -2.10 23.97 6.93
CA ALA A 395 -3.16 22.96 6.84
C ALA A 395 -2.81 21.61 7.50
N LEU A 396 -1.57 21.12 7.30
CA LEU A 396 -1.09 19.88 7.90
C LEU A 396 -1.07 19.86 9.44
N VAL A 397 -0.78 21.00 10.09
CA VAL A 397 -0.78 21.10 11.57
C VAL A 397 -2.21 21.24 12.08
N ALA A 398 -3.01 22.08 11.42
CA ALA A 398 -4.41 22.29 11.77
C ALA A 398 -5.25 21.02 11.61
N SER A 399 -5.11 20.29 10.51
CA SER A 399 -5.81 19.02 10.26
C SER A 399 -5.39 17.94 11.27
N ALA A 400 -4.10 17.85 11.60
CA ALA A 400 -3.62 16.94 12.63
C ALA A 400 -4.21 17.24 14.02
N ALA A 401 -4.37 18.53 14.37
CA ALA A 401 -5.03 18.95 15.61
C ALA A 401 -6.54 18.66 15.61
N LEU A 402 -7.26 18.96 14.53
CA LEU A 402 -8.69 18.65 14.36
C LEU A 402 -8.94 17.12 14.42
N GLY A 403 -8.10 16.33 13.76
CA GLY A 403 -8.15 14.87 13.83
C GLY A 403 -7.78 14.31 15.23
N ALA A 404 -6.96 15.03 16.00
CA ALA A 404 -6.67 14.71 17.39
C ALA A 404 -7.84 15.04 18.33
N MET A 405 -8.55 16.14 18.12
CA MET A 405 -9.83 16.43 18.78
C MET A 405 -10.84 15.31 18.53
N GLY A 406 -10.91 14.77 17.31
CA GLY A 406 -11.74 13.60 17.00
C GLY A 406 -11.34 12.32 17.74
N ARG A 407 -10.06 12.11 18.07
CA ARG A 407 -9.60 11.00 18.92
C ARG A 407 -9.92 11.23 20.40
N LEU A 408 -9.75 12.46 20.88
CA LEU A 408 -10.13 12.88 22.23
C LEU A 408 -11.64 12.68 22.44
N TRP A 409 -12.46 13.15 21.50
CA TRP A 409 -13.90 12.98 21.48
C TRP A 409 -14.33 11.51 21.58
N ARG A 410 -13.71 10.61 20.80
CA ARG A 410 -14.02 9.17 20.86
C ARG A 410 -13.65 8.51 22.21
N ARG A 411 -12.73 9.08 22.97
CA ARG A 411 -12.36 8.62 24.32
C ARG A 411 -13.30 9.19 25.39
N GLU A 412 -13.74 10.43 25.23
CA GLU A 412 -14.49 11.18 26.25
C GLU A 412 -15.67 11.95 25.65
N ARG A 413 -16.78 11.25 25.38
CA ARG A 413 -18.00 11.88 24.82
C ARG A 413 -18.78 12.58 25.93
N SER A 414 -18.51 13.87 26.15
CA SER A 414 -19.20 14.70 27.13
C SER A 414 -19.75 16.00 26.53
N GLU A 415 -20.85 16.51 27.06
CA GLU A 415 -21.44 17.78 26.58
C GLU A 415 -20.50 18.98 26.78
N SER A 416 -19.73 18.97 27.87
CA SER A 416 -18.70 19.98 28.12
C SER A 416 -17.59 19.94 27.06
N LEU A 417 -17.12 18.75 26.67
CA LEU A 417 -16.08 18.64 25.64
C LEU A 417 -16.64 19.03 24.26
N ALA A 418 -17.88 18.64 23.94
CA ALA A 418 -18.53 19.06 22.70
C ALA A 418 -18.61 20.58 22.59
N GLN A 419 -19.00 21.26 23.68
CA GLN A 419 -19.04 22.73 23.76
C GLN A 419 -17.66 23.36 23.55
N THR A 420 -16.60 22.79 24.13
CA THR A 420 -15.22 23.26 23.98
C THR A 420 -14.68 23.07 22.55
N LEU A 421 -14.95 21.92 21.93
CA LEU A 421 -14.40 21.57 20.62
C LEU A 421 -15.19 22.17 19.43
N ALA A 422 -16.50 22.36 19.57
CA ALA A 422 -17.38 22.78 18.46
C ALA A 422 -16.89 24.05 17.73
N PRO A 423 -16.46 25.14 18.39
CA PRO A 423 -16.01 26.34 17.68
C PRO A 423 -14.80 26.09 16.78
N ALA A 424 -13.80 25.34 17.26
CA ALA A 424 -12.59 25.03 16.49
C ALA A 424 -12.86 24.06 15.34
N LEU A 425 -13.76 23.08 15.54
CA LEU A 425 -14.19 22.16 14.49
C LEU A 425 -14.98 22.89 13.39
N LEU A 426 -15.93 23.75 13.76
CA LEU A 426 -16.73 24.54 12.82
C LEU A 426 -15.89 25.55 12.04
N GLU A 427 -14.89 26.17 12.68
CA GLU A 427 -13.92 27.03 11.99
C GLU A 427 -13.02 26.20 11.05
N GLY A 428 -12.50 25.06 11.51
CA GLY A 428 -11.70 24.13 10.71
C GLY A 428 -12.43 23.61 9.46
N LEU A 429 -13.75 23.45 9.54
CA LEU A 429 -14.63 23.16 8.40
C LEU A 429 -14.75 24.36 7.44
N ARG A 430 -14.98 25.57 7.98
CA ARG A 430 -15.16 26.80 7.17
C ARG A 430 -13.88 27.35 6.54
N ARG A 431 -12.69 26.86 6.93
CA ARG A 431 -11.42 27.16 6.24
C ARG A 431 -11.39 26.71 4.77
N GLN A 432 -12.34 25.87 4.33
CA GLN A 432 -12.44 25.31 2.97
C GLN A 432 -11.18 24.57 2.48
N ASP A 433 -10.26 24.19 3.37
CA ASP A 433 -9.11 23.38 3.04
C ASP A 433 -9.45 21.87 3.12
N VAL A 434 -9.07 21.08 2.12
CA VAL A 434 -9.44 19.65 2.03
C VAL A 434 -9.05 18.87 3.29
N ALA A 435 -7.85 19.13 3.85
CA ALA A 435 -7.34 18.41 5.00
C ALA A 435 -8.05 18.83 6.30
N THR A 436 -8.32 20.13 6.50
CA THR A 436 -9.04 20.61 7.70
C THR A 436 -10.52 20.24 7.64
N THR A 437 -11.17 20.39 6.48
CA THR A 437 -12.55 19.98 6.24
C THR A 437 -12.75 18.50 6.51
N GLY A 438 -11.94 17.62 5.91
CA GLY A 438 -12.06 16.18 6.13
C GLY A 438 -11.85 15.77 7.59
N SER A 439 -10.93 16.44 8.29
CA SER A 439 -10.64 16.19 9.70
C SER A 439 -11.73 16.70 10.64
N ALA A 440 -12.34 17.85 10.34
CA ALA A 440 -13.42 18.43 11.14
C ALA A 440 -14.78 17.75 10.90
N ALA A 441 -15.14 17.51 9.63
CA ALA A 441 -16.41 16.91 9.25
C ALA A 441 -16.62 15.55 9.92
N GLY A 442 -15.60 14.69 9.94
CA GLY A 442 -15.66 13.37 10.59
C GLY A 442 -15.89 13.39 12.11
N VAL A 443 -15.81 14.55 12.77
CA VAL A 443 -16.21 14.74 14.17
C VAL A 443 -17.58 15.40 14.27
N LEU A 444 -17.86 16.40 13.41
CA LEU A 444 -19.10 17.15 13.37
C LEU A 444 -20.34 16.34 12.94
N GLY A 445 -20.16 15.19 12.29
CA GLY A 445 -21.24 14.25 11.98
C GLY A 445 -21.87 13.55 13.20
N ASP A 446 -21.26 13.66 14.38
CA ASP A 446 -21.83 13.13 15.63
C ASP A 446 -22.99 14.03 16.12
N THR A 447 -24.14 13.42 16.42
CA THR A 447 -25.38 14.13 16.78
C THR A 447 -25.26 15.02 18.02
N LEU A 448 -24.27 14.84 18.89
CA LEU A 448 -24.03 15.77 20.00
C LEU A 448 -23.55 17.15 19.53
N PHE A 449 -22.99 17.27 18.33
CA PHE A 449 -22.61 18.55 17.74
C PHE A 449 -23.76 19.30 17.07
N ALA A 450 -24.92 18.65 16.83
CA ALA A 450 -26.06 19.26 16.15
C ALA A 450 -26.54 20.57 16.83
N ARG A 451 -26.54 20.59 18.17
CA ARG A 451 -26.94 21.78 18.95
C ARG A 451 -26.04 23.02 18.78
N TYR A 452 -24.86 22.86 18.14
CA TYR A 452 -23.93 23.95 17.85
C TYR A 452 -23.94 24.36 16.36
N GLY A 453 -24.89 23.86 15.56
CA GLY A 453 -25.05 24.22 14.14
C GLY A 453 -24.21 23.41 13.17
N ALA A 454 -23.85 22.17 13.53
CA ALA A 454 -23.02 21.30 12.70
C ALA A 454 -23.70 20.82 11.39
N PRO A 455 -24.97 20.36 11.37
CA PRO A 455 -25.67 19.99 10.14
C PRO A 455 -25.76 21.13 9.13
N GLU A 456 -26.06 22.34 9.60
CA GLU A 456 -26.16 23.54 8.79
C GLU A 456 -24.79 23.93 8.21
N ALA A 457 -23.74 23.91 9.04
CA ALA A 457 -22.37 24.22 8.61
C ALA A 457 -21.82 23.19 7.60
N LEU A 458 -22.12 21.90 7.77
CA LEU A 458 -21.76 20.85 6.82
C LEU A 458 -22.41 21.10 5.45
N ARG A 459 -23.70 21.45 5.43
CA ARG A 459 -24.42 21.80 4.19
C ARG A 459 -23.88 23.07 3.54
N GLU A 460 -23.74 24.15 4.33
CA GLU A 460 -23.18 25.45 3.93
C GLU A 460 -21.83 25.26 3.23
N VAL A 461 -20.90 24.52 3.84
CA VAL A 461 -19.56 24.30 3.28
C VAL A 461 -19.58 23.36 2.08
N TYR A 462 -20.46 22.35 2.02
CA TYR A 462 -20.61 21.51 0.82
C TYR A 462 -21.08 22.30 -0.40
N GLU A 463 -22.00 23.25 -0.19
CA GLU A 463 -22.57 24.10 -1.25
C GLU A 463 -21.61 25.22 -1.66
N SER A 464 -20.76 25.71 -0.74
CA SER A 464 -19.77 26.75 -1.03
C SER A 464 -18.51 26.27 -1.74
N TYR A 465 -18.37 24.96 -1.97
CA TYR A 465 -17.24 24.37 -2.68
C TYR A 465 -17.46 24.29 -4.19
N ASP A 466 -16.70 25.09 -4.93
CA ASP A 466 -16.62 24.98 -6.38
C ASP A 466 -16.08 23.60 -6.82
N ALA A 467 -16.63 23.08 -7.92
CA ALA A 467 -16.16 21.85 -8.56
C ALA A 467 -15.21 22.21 -9.72
N PRO A 468 -14.15 21.43 -9.99
CA PRO A 468 -13.89 20.07 -9.51
C PRO A 468 -12.99 19.94 -8.26
N GLU A 469 -12.26 20.99 -7.88
CA GLU A 469 -11.12 20.97 -6.93
C GLU A 469 -11.45 20.41 -5.52
N ALA A 470 -12.72 20.40 -5.13
CA ALA A 470 -13.16 20.05 -3.77
C ALA A 470 -13.72 18.62 -3.60
N LEU A 471 -13.50 17.70 -4.54
CA LEU A 471 -14.14 16.38 -4.55
C LEU A 471 -14.01 15.60 -3.23
N GLU A 472 -12.79 15.46 -2.69
CA GLU A 472 -12.54 14.70 -1.45
C GLU A 472 -13.18 15.35 -0.22
N ALA A 473 -13.11 16.69 -0.13
CA ALA A 473 -13.72 17.47 0.94
C ALA A 473 -15.25 17.30 0.96
N ARG A 474 -15.88 17.37 -0.21
CA ARG A 474 -17.32 17.17 -0.39
C ARG A 474 -17.75 15.73 -0.08
N VAL A 475 -16.96 14.72 -0.47
CA VAL A 475 -17.18 13.32 -0.08
C VAL A 475 -17.06 13.14 1.45
N ALA A 476 -16.08 13.76 2.11
CA ALA A 476 -15.94 13.69 3.55
C ALA A 476 -17.14 14.32 4.30
N ILE A 477 -17.67 15.44 3.79
CA ILE A 477 -18.88 16.07 4.32
C ILE A 477 -20.11 15.16 4.15
N LEU A 478 -20.33 14.56 2.97
CA LEU A 478 -21.46 13.65 2.76
C LEU A 478 -21.41 12.43 3.70
N ASN A 479 -20.21 11.87 3.89
CA ASN A 479 -19.99 10.80 4.84
C ASN A 479 -20.33 11.22 6.29
N ALA A 480 -20.00 12.44 6.68
CA ALA A 480 -20.33 12.99 8.01
C ALA A 480 -21.84 13.22 8.20
N ILE A 481 -22.53 13.78 7.20
CA ILE A 481 -23.99 13.95 7.20
C ILE A 481 -24.71 12.58 7.33
N GLY A 482 -24.13 11.52 6.74
CA GLY A 482 -24.60 10.15 6.87
C GLY A 482 -24.57 9.56 8.28
N GLU A 483 -23.74 10.09 9.19
CA GLU A 483 -23.68 9.63 10.60
C GLU A 483 -24.77 10.26 11.50
N GLY A 484 -25.30 11.43 11.10
CA GLY A 484 -26.37 12.13 11.81
C GLY A 484 -27.70 11.37 11.77
N ARG A 485 -28.58 11.56 12.76
CA ARG A 485 -29.83 10.74 12.92
C ARG A 485 -31.15 11.50 13.00
N ASP A 486 -31.17 12.82 12.80
CA ASP A 486 -32.41 13.61 12.86
C ASP A 486 -33.22 13.62 11.54
N GLY A 487 -32.61 13.19 10.43
CA GLY A 487 -33.26 13.08 9.11
C GLY A 487 -33.42 14.41 8.36
N SER A 488 -32.91 15.52 8.90
CA SER A 488 -33.07 16.88 8.33
C SER A 488 -32.34 17.13 7.00
N GLU A 489 -31.45 16.22 6.61
CA GLU A 489 -30.63 16.27 5.39
C GLU A 489 -30.98 15.15 4.38
N LEU A 490 -32.07 14.39 4.59
CA LEU A 490 -32.47 13.32 3.64
C LEU A 490 -32.76 13.87 2.23
N ASP A 491 -33.52 14.97 2.12
CA ASP A 491 -33.83 15.60 0.83
C ASP A 491 -32.56 16.13 0.12
N PHE A 492 -31.58 16.61 0.90
CA PHE A 492 -30.29 17.07 0.39
C PHE A 492 -29.46 15.91 -0.17
N LEU A 493 -29.34 14.79 0.57
CA LEU A 493 -28.65 13.60 0.09
C LEU A 493 -29.35 12.98 -1.14
N LEU A 494 -30.69 12.93 -1.16
CA LEU A 494 -31.47 12.46 -2.32
C LEU A 494 -31.25 13.36 -3.55
N GLY A 495 -31.25 14.68 -3.38
CA GLY A 495 -30.97 15.64 -4.46
C GLY A 495 -29.61 15.42 -5.11
N ILE A 496 -28.58 15.08 -4.31
CA ILE A 496 -27.22 14.78 -4.79
C ILE A 496 -27.17 13.40 -5.46
N ALA A 497 -27.75 12.38 -4.83
CA ALA A 497 -27.72 11.00 -5.35
C ALA A 497 -28.46 10.85 -6.69
N LEU A 498 -29.55 11.59 -6.89
CA LEU A 498 -30.40 11.51 -8.08
C LEU A 498 -30.05 12.51 -9.20
N ASN A 499 -29.21 13.52 -8.94
CA ASN A 499 -28.81 14.48 -9.96
C ASN A 499 -27.77 13.88 -10.92
N ALA A 500 -28.14 13.69 -12.19
CA ALA A 500 -27.27 13.16 -13.23
C ALA A 500 -26.00 14.01 -13.49
N GLU A 501 -26.06 15.32 -13.24
CA GLU A 501 -24.92 16.26 -13.39
C GLU A 501 -23.92 16.16 -12.23
N THR A 502 -24.30 15.57 -11.09
CA THR A 502 -23.39 15.34 -9.96
C THR A 502 -22.37 14.28 -10.32
N SER A 503 -21.08 14.48 -10.00
CA SER A 503 -20.02 13.51 -10.32
C SER A 503 -20.28 12.13 -9.67
N PRO A 504 -19.94 11.01 -10.33
CA PRO A 504 -20.22 9.67 -9.81
C PRO A 504 -19.72 9.39 -8.38
N PRO A 505 -18.54 9.88 -7.93
CA PRO A 505 -18.10 9.68 -6.54
C PRO A 505 -18.96 10.42 -5.51
N LEU A 506 -19.46 11.62 -5.83
CA LEU A 506 -20.38 12.37 -4.96
C LEU A 506 -21.75 11.70 -4.89
N ARG A 507 -22.28 11.22 -6.04
CA ARG A 507 -23.51 10.42 -6.04
C ARG A 507 -23.35 9.20 -5.15
N LYS A 508 -22.28 8.41 -5.33
CA LYS A 508 -22.01 7.23 -4.51
C LYS A 508 -21.92 7.57 -3.02
N ALA A 509 -21.16 8.61 -2.65
CA ALA A 509 -21.05 9.03 -1.25
C ALA A 509 -22.40 9.44 -0.64
N ALA A 510 -23.29 10.06 -1.43
CA ALA A 510 -24.66 10.36 -1.00
C ALA A 510 -25.53 9.10 -0.86
N VAL A 511 -25.39 8.09 -1.75
CA VAL A 511 -26.06 6.78 -1.60
C VAL A 511 -25.57 6.04 -0.35
N ASP A 512 -24.25 5.96 -0.15
CA ASP A 512 -23.64 5.33 1.02
C ASP A 512 -24.12 6.03 2.32
N ALA A 513 -24.24 7.37 2.30
CA ALA A 513 -24.78 8.17 3.40
C ALA A 513 -26.29 7.96 3.63
N LEU A 514 -27.10 7.75 2.57
CA LEU A 514 -28.51 7.41 2.70
C LEU A 514 -28.69 6.00 3.31
N ASN A 515 -27.97 5.01 2.80
CA ASN A 515 -28.07 3.62 3.25
C ASN A 515 -27.68 3.47 4.74
N LYS A 516 -26.70 4.25 5.23
CA LYS A 516 -26.37 4.34 6.68
C LYS A 516 -27.53 4.82 7.57
N ARG A 517 -28.46 5.60 7.03
CA ARG A 517 -29.57 6.23 7.76
C ARG A 517 -30.88 5.44 7.66
N LEU A 518 -30.96 4.50 6.72
CA LEU A 518 -32.10 3.60 6.58
C LEU A 518 -32.04 2.47 7.61
N VAL A 519 -33.20 1.89 7.90
CA VAL A 519 -33.30 0.70 8.77
C VAL A 519 -32.74 -0.51 8.01
N GLU A 520 -32.07 -1.42 8.74
CA GLU A 520 -31.57 -2.69 8.19
C GLU A 520 -32.62 -3.37 7.30
N GLY A 521 -32.30 -3.57 6.01
CA GLY A 521 -33.17 -4.21 5.03
C GLY A 521 -33.74 -3.33 3.92
N ILE A 522 -33.39 -2.03 3.85
CA ILE A 522 -33.68 -1.17 2.70
C ILE A 522 -32.37 -0.66 2.09
N ASP A 523 -31.82 -1.38 1.11
CA ASP A 523 -30.78 -0.87 0.22
C ASP A 523 -31.45 -0.04 -0.90
N VAL A 524 -31.03 1.23 -1.05
CA VAL A 524 -31.43 2.02 -2.24
C VAL A 524 -30.50 1.67 -3.39
N ASP A 525 -30.89 0.67 -4.18
CA ASP A 525 -30.18 0.31 -5.40
C ASP A 525 -30.36 1.38 -6.50
N LEU A 526 -29.39 2.30 -6.59
CA LEU A 526 -29.28 3.31 -7.65
C LEU A 526 -28.25 2.93 -8.71
N THR A 527 -28.04 1.64 -8.99
CA THR A 527 -27.05 1.14 -9.99
C THR A 527 -27.29 1.58 -11.44
N GLN A 528 -28.34 2.35 -11.75
CA GLN A 528 -28.57 2.96 -13.07
C GLN A 528 -28.43 4.49 -13.09
N ALA A 529 -27.31 4.99 -12.58
CA ALA A 529 -26.81 6.32 -12.90
C ALA A 529 -25.60 6.21 -13.85
N SER A 530 -25.86 5.83 -15.10
CA SER A 530 -24.89 5.85 -16.21
C SER A 530 -24.53 7.30 -16.57
N GLY A 531 -23.63 7.89 -15.78
CA GLY A 531 -22.95 9.13 -16.17
C GLY A 531 -21.93 8.83 -17.27
N GLU A 532 -21.65 9.82 -18.11
CA GLU A 532 -20.49 9.78 -18.99
C GLU A 532 -19.21 9.53 -18.16
N ALA A 533 -18.26 8.80 -18.73
CA ALA A 533 -17.00 8.54 -18.05
C ALA A 533 -16.29 9.88 -17.77
N ALA A 534 -15.96 10.14 -16.49
CA ALA A 534 -15.27 11.36 -16.09
C ALA A 534 -14.06 11.68 -17.00
N GLU A 535 -13.78 12.97 -17.19
CA GLU A 535 -12.66 13.40 -18.03
C GLU A 535 -11.33 12.80 -17.54
N THR A 536 -10.42 12.50 -18.48
CA THR A 536 -9.10 11.93 -18.16
C THR A 536 -8.08 12.34 -19.22
N VAL A 537 -6.80 12.25 -18.88
CA VAL A 537 -5.68 12.74 -19.70
C VAL A 537 -5.45 11.83 -20.92
N GLY A 538 -5.69 12.31 -22.14
CA GLY A 538 -5.39 11.56 -23.36
C GLY A 538 -3.90 11.21 -23.53
N ILE A 539 -3.59 10.08 -24.18
CA ILE A 539 -2.20 9.61 -24.37
C ILE A 539 -1.57 10.27 -25.60
N ASP A 540 -0.37 10.86 -25.43
CA ASP A 540 0.49 11.35 -26.50
C ASP A 540 1.46 10.25 -26.94
N TRP A 541 0.99 9.37 -27.82
CA TRP A 541 1.77 8.24 -28.35
C TRP A 541 3.06 8.68 -29.04
N ALA A 542 3.07 9.85 -29.68
CA ALA A 542 4.27 10.39 -30.33
C ALA A 542 5.31 10.85 -29.29
N PHE A 543 4.89 11.39 -28.15
CA PHE A 543 5.77 11.71 -27.02
C PHE A 543 6.35 10.46 -26.37
N LEU A 544 5.53 9.44 -26.11
CA LEU A 544 6.00 8.17 -25.55
C LEU A 544 6.96 7.45 -26.50
N GLY A 545 6.69 7.42 -27.81
CA GLY A 545 7.61 6.88 -28.81
C GLY A 545 8.98 7.58 -28.87
N ARG A 546 9.07 8.86 -28.50
CA ARG A 546 10.36 9.58 -28.34
C ARG A 546 11.04 9.37 -26.98
N LEU A 547 10.31 8.83 -26.01
CA LEU A 547 10.76 8.59 -24.65
C LEU A 547 11.32 7.17 -24.48
N GLY A 548 10.86 6.23 -25.30
CA GLY A 548 11.19 4.82 -25.23
C GLY A 548 10.26 4.04 -24.31
N ARG A 549 10.49 2.73 -24.24
CA ARG A 549 9.73 1.78 -23.40
C ARG A 549 10.12 1.90 -21.93
N HIS A 550 11.42 2.04 -21.67
CA HIS A 550 12.01 2.06 -20.32
C HIS A 550 12.80 3.34 -20.01
N PRO A 551 12.15 4.52 -19.98
CA PRO A 551 12.80 5.75 -19.53
C PRO A 551 13.12 5.70 -18.03
N LEU A 552 14.25 6.30 -17.65
CA LEU A 552 14.74 6.35 -16.27
C LEU A 552 14.36 7.68 -15.62
N LEU A 553 13.54 7.62 -14.57
CA LEU A 553 13.23 8.71 -13.64
C LEU A 553 14.24 8.70 -12.48
N THR A 554 15.08 9.72 -12.42
CA THR A 554 16.07 9.92 -11.36
C THR A 554 15.55 10.96 -10.36
N LEU A 555 15.38 10.55 -9.10
CA LEU A 555 15.00 11.41 -7.98
C LEU A 555 16.23 11.70 -7.13
N GLN A 556 16.73 12.93 -7.17
CA GLN A 556 17.72 13.37 -6.18
C GLN A 556 16.96 13.71 -4.90
N THR A 557 17.21 13.01 -3.81
CA THR A 557 16.59 13.27 -2.50
C THR A 557 17.62 13.83 -1.50
N THR A 558 17.13 14.25 -0.34
CA THR A 558 17.94 14.57 0.85
C THR A 558 18.73 13.39 1.44
N ARG A 559 18.47 12.15 1.01
CA ARG A 559 19.19 10.94 1.44
C ARG A 559 20.16 10.37 0.41
N GLY A 560 20.07 10.83 -0.84
CA GLY A 560 20.78 10.24 -1.97
C GLY A 560 19.90 10.19 -3.21
N GLU A 561 20.38 9.54 -4.24
CA GLU A 561 19.68 9.38 -5.52
C GLU A 561 18.87 8.07 -5.54
N ILE A 562 17.68 8.10 -6.15
CA ILE A 562 16.85 6.91 -6.42
C ILE A 562 16.53 6.91 -7.91
N GLY A 563 16.93 5.86 -8.62
CA GLY A 563 16.67 5.66 -10.05
C GLY A 563 15.52 4.67 -10.27
N ILE A 564 14.42 5.13 -10.86
CA ILE A 564 13.23 4.34 -11.21
C ILE A 564 13.17 4.15 -12.72
N GLU A 565 13.39 2.92 -13.18
CA GLU A 565 13.12 2.51 -14.56
C GLU A 565 11.60 2.36 -14.73
N MET A 566 11.01 3.18 -15.59
CA MET A 566 9.57 3.17 -15.84
C MET A 566 9.19 2.18 -16.95
N ASP A 567 7.90 1.91 -17.13
CA ASP A 567 7.37 1.05 -18.20
C ASP A 567 6.22 1.74 -18.93
N ALA A 568 6.54 2.35 -20.08
CA ALA A 568 5.60 3.07 -20.92
C ALA A 568 4.61 2.14 -21.68
N GLU A 569 4.84 0.82 -21.69
CA GLU A 569 3.89 -0.15 -22.26
C GLU A 569 2.91 -0.72 -21.21
N ALA A 570 3.28 -0.65 -19.93
CA ALA A 570 2.43 -1.04 -18.80
C ALA A 570 1.53 0.11 -18.32
N ALA A 571 2.06 1.34 -18.26
CA ALA A 571 1.35 2.51 -17.72
C ALA A 571 1.58 3.82 -18.53
N PRO A 572 1.17 3.88 -19.81
CA PRO A 572 1.42 5.03 -20.70
C PRO A 572 0.88 6.39 -20.20
N GLN A 573 -0.34 6.47 -19.67
CA GLN A 573 -0.88 7.73 -19.11
C GLN A 573 -0.02 8.19 -17.91
N THR A 574 0.36 7.25 -17.05
CA THR A 574 1.16 7.53 -15.87
C THR A 574 2.55 8.01 -16.24
N VAL A 575 3.26 7.27 -17.11
CA VAL A 575 4.64 7.57 -17.51
C VAL A 575 4.72 8.89 -18.27
N GLN A 576 3.75 9.24 -19.14
CA GLN A 576 3.75 10.57 -19.77
C GLN A 576 3.59 11.68 -18.73
N THR A 577 2.69 11.49 -17.75
CA THR A 577 2.33 12.53 -16.77
C THR A 577 3.50 12.77 -15.83
N MET A 578 4.07 11.71 -15.22
CA MET A 578 5.27 11.83 -14.39
C MET A 578 6.45 12.44 -15.15
N THR A 579 6.63 12.10 -16.43
CA THR A 579 7.71 12.67 -17.25
C THR A 579 7.52 14.16 -17.52
N ARG A 580 6.29 14.61 -17.79
CA ARG A 580 5.98 16.04 -17.96
C ARG A 580 6.21 16.79 -16.64
N SER A 581 5.62 16.31 -15.54
CA SER A 581 5.75 16.93 -14.22
C SER A 581 7.20 17.01 -13.73
N ALA A 582 8.03 15.99 -14.01
CA ALA A 582 9.47 16.03 -13.70
C ALA A 582 10.23 17.05 -14.58
N ARG A 583 9.91 17.15 -15.87
CA ARG A 583 10.54 18.14 -16.78
C ARG A 583 10.13 19.58 -16.49
N GLU A 584 8.98 19.79 -15.88
CA GLU A 584 8.47 21.08 -15.41
C GLU A 584 9.04 21.49 -14.04
N GLY A 585 9.73 20.57 -13.34
CA GLY A 585 10.24 20.80 -11.98
C GLY A 585 9.18 20.72 -10.88
N ASN A 586 8.00 20.17 -11.18
CA ASN A 586 6.89 20.12 -10.21
C ASN A 586 7.25 19.30 -8.97
N TYR A 587 8.09 18.27 -9.11
CA TYR A 587 8.57 17.45 -7.99
C TYR A 587 9.66 18.14 -7.12
N ASP A 588 10.13 19.33 -7.47
CA ASP A 588 11.24 20.00 -6.79
C ASP A 588 10.79 20.58 -5.43
N GLY A 589 11.46 20.14 -4.36
CA GLY A 589 11.12 20.44 -2.97
C GLY A 589 9.86 19.72 -2.45
N VAL A 590 9.42 18.64 -3.11
CA VAL A 590 8.26 17.85 -2.67
C VAL A 590 8.67 16.85 -1.59
N PRO A 591 7.99 16.82 -0.43
CA PRO A 591 8.30 15.89 0.65
C PRO A 591 7.74 14.48 0.38
N PHE A 592 8.41 13.49 0.97
CA PHE A 592 7.79 12.20 1.29
C PHE A 592 6.92 12.41 2.54
N HIS A 593 5.63 12.70 2.33
CA HIS A 593 4.67 12.98 3.40
C HIS A 593 4.28 11.74 4.21
N ARG A 594 4.46 10.54 3.65
CA ARG A 594 4.07 9.28 4.29
C ARG A 594 5.10 8.18 4.05
N VAL A 595 5.58 7.58 5.13
CA VAL A 595 6.45 6.39 5.08
C VAL A 595 5.92 5.36 6.07
N VAL A 596 5.70 4.14 5.60
CA VAL A 596 5.22 3.00 6.40
C VAL A 596 6.32 1.93 6.43
N PRO A 597 6.99 1.74 7.59
CA PRO A 597 7.99 0.71 7.81
C PRO A 597 7.59 -0.67 7.28
N ASN A 598 8.49 -1.30 6.51
CA ASN A 598 8.24 -2.57 5.82
C ASN A 598 6.93 -2.59 4.99
N PHE A 599 6.61 -1.49 4.33
CA PHE A 599 5.53 -1.44 3.35
C PHE A 599 5.92 -0.52 2.19
N VAL A 600 5.76 0.80 2.34
CA VAL A 600 6.01 1.79 1.28
C VAL A 600 6.52 3.13 1.82
N LEU A 601 7.33 3.82 1.02
CA LEU A 601 7.48 5.28 1.06
C LEU A 601 6.55 5.90 0.00
N GLN A 602 5.95 7.05 0.28
CA GLN A 602 5.00 7.74 -0.59
C GLN A 602 5.30 9.25 -0.63
N GLY A 603 5.22 9.82 -1.83
CA GLY A 603 5.47 11.23 -2.10
C GLY A 603 4.83 11.64 -3.43
N GLY A 604 5.32 12.73 -4.02
CA GLY A 604 4.86 13.20 -5.33
C GLY A 604 3.62 14.12 -5.29
N ASP A 605 3.08 14.44 -4.11
CA ASP A 605 2.11 15.51 -3.95
C ASP A 605 2.80 16.88 -4.15
N TYR A 606 2.84 17.35 -5.40
CA TYR A 606 3.34 18.69 -5.72
C TYR A 606 2.27 19.78 -5.66
N PHE A 607 0.99 19.42 -5.59
CA PHE A 607 -0.12 20.37 -5.51
C PHE A 607 -0.20 21.03 -4.13
N ARG A 608 -0.06 20.23 -3.07
CA ARG A 608 -0.19 20.69 -1.68
C ARG A 608 1.00 20.39 -0.78
N ARG A 609 1.81 19.38 -1.13
CA ARG A 609 3.01 18.95 -0.37
C ARG A 609 2.70 18.47 1.06
N ASP A 610 1.43 18.16 1.36
CA ASP A 610 0.97 17.69 2.67
C ASP A 610 0.35 16.27 2.64
N GLY A 611 0.17 15.72 1.44
CA GLY A 611 -0.39 14.39 1.19
C GLY A 611 -1.86 14.40 0.74
N TYR A 612 -2.52 15.56 0.76
CA TYR A 612 -3.92 15.74 0.39
C TYR A 612 -4.10 16.33 -1.03
N GLY A 613 -3.01 16.55 -1.78
CA GLY A 613 -3.07 17.09 -3.13
C GLY A 613 -3.16 16.05 -4.24
N GLY A 614 -3.92 16.39 -5.29
CA GLY A 614 -4.08 15.62 -6.52
C GLY A 614 -4.49 16.52 -7.69
N PRO A 615 -4.42 16.04 -8.94
CA PRO A 615 -4.88 16.79 -10.11
C PRO A 615 -6.41 16.80 -10.20
N ASP A 616 -6.98 17.86 -10.79
CA ASP A 616 -8.42 17.99 -11.05
C ASP A 616 -8.97 16.89 -11.98
N VAL A 617 -8.12 16.45 -12.91
CA VAL A 617 -8.40 15.40 -13.89
C VAL A 617 -7.62 14.14 -13.49
N PRO A 618 -8.30 13.06 -13.07
CA PRO A 618 -7.63 11.83 -12.66
C PRO A 618 -7.05 11.06 -13.85
N ILE A 619 -5.98 10.32 -13.57
CA ILE A 619 -5.45 9.26 -14.42
C ILE A 619 -6.34 8.02 -14.20
N ARG A 620 -6.54 7.18 -15.23
CA ARG A 620 -7.27 5.92 -15.08
C ARG A 620 -6.33 4.82 -14.58
N SER A 621 -6.87 3.80 -13.92
CA SER A 621 -6.06 2.65 -13.51
C SER A 621 -5.48 1.93 -14.73
N GLU A 622 -4.16 1.75 -14.74
CA GLU A 622 -3.41 1.01 -15.77
C GLU A 622 -2.94 -0.30 -15.14
N PHE A 623 -3.90 -1.16 -14.82
CA PHE A 623 -3.61 -2.45 -14.21
C PHE A 623 -2.90 -3.36 -15.21
N SER A 624 -1.82 -3.99 -14.76
CA SER A 624 -0.98 -4.87 -15.57
C SER A 624 -0.61 -6.13 -14.81
N ARG A 625 0.07 -7.05 -15.51
CA ARG A 625 0.59 -8.30 -14.95
C ARG A 625 1.81 -8.11 -14.04
N LEU A 626 2.33 -6.89 -13.93
CA LEU A 626 3.43 -6.55 -13.03
C LEU A 626 3.03 -6.79 -11.56
N ARG A 627 3.98 -7.28 -10.78
CA ARG A 627 3.78 -7.68 -9.38
C ARG A 627 4.56 -6.77 -8.45
N TYR A 628 3.99 -6.44 -7.29
CA TYR A 628 4.69 -5.64 -6.29
C TYR A 628 5.71 -6.49 -5.52
N ARG A 629 6.97 -6.39 -5.96
CA ARG A 629 8.17 -6.89 -5.25
C ARG A 629 8.81 -5.73 -4.49
N THR A 630 9.95 -5.94 -3.85
CA THR A 630 10.77 -4.84 -3.30
C THR A 630 11.17 -3.88 -4.42
N GLY A 631 11.02 -2.56 -4.20
CA GLY A 631 11.39 -1.54 -5.18
C GLY A 631 10.41 -1.32 -6.33
N THR A 632 9.27 -2.02 -6.37
CA THR A 632 8.21 -1.70 -7.34
C THR A 632 7.64 -0.32 -7.05
N ALA A 633 7.49 0.50 -8.09
CA ALA A 633 6.92 1.83 -8.01
C ALA A 633 5.48 1.83 -8.54
N GLY A 634 4.55 2.38 -7.76
CA GLY A 634 3.12 2.44 -8.10
C GLY A 634 2.48 3.79 -7.78
N ILE A 635 1.28 4.02 -8.33
CA ILE A 635 0.52 5.26 -8.12
C ILE A 635 -0.45 5.11 -6.96
N ALA A 636 -0.47 6.11 -6.08
CA ALA A 636 -1.44 6.15 -4.99
C ALA A 636 -2.83 6.53 -5.53
N SER A 637 -3.87 5.86 -5.03
CA SER A 637 -5.26 6.15 -5.39
C SER A 637 -6.19 5.93 -4.21
N SER A 638 -7.32 6.65 -4.22
CA SER A 638 -8.45 6.50 -3.29
C SER A 638 -9.45 5.42 -3.74
N GLY A 639 -9.26 4.87 -4.93
CA GLY A 639 -10.08 3.83 -5.55
C GLY A 639 -9.53 3.47 -6.94
N LYS A 640 -10.29 2.66 -7.68
CA LYS A 640 -10.06 2.47 -9.11
C LYS A 640 -10.39 3.78 -9.85
N ASP A 641 -9.55 4.17 -10.80
CA ASP A 641 -9.70 5.35 -11.64
C ASP A 641 -9.69 6.70 -10.89
N THR A 642 -8.94 6.76 -9.79
CA THR A 642 -8.66 7.99 -9.03
C THR A 642 -7.15 8.21 -8.82
N GLU A 643 -6.33 7.61 -9.69
CA GLU A 643 -4.90 7.83 -9.77
C GLU A 643 -4.55 9.29 -10.12
N GLY A 644 -3.36 9.73 -9.68
CA GLY A 644 -2.87 11.07 -9.95
C GLY A 644 -1.35 11.12 -9.95
N VAL A 645 -0.78 12.14 -9.31
CA VAL A 645 0.67 12.44 -9.36
C VAL A 645 1.46 11.90 -8.17
N GLN A 646 0.74 11.47 -7.12
CA GLN A 646 1.31 10.83 -5.94
C GLN A 646 1.74 9.40 -6.27
N PHE A 647 2.98 9.07 -5.94
CA PHE A 647 3.54 7.74 -6.16
C PHE A 647 4.07 7.14 -4.85
N PHE A 648 4.26 5.83 -4.85
CA PHE A 648 4.89 5.09 -3.77
C PHE A 648 5.91 4.08 -4.30
N VAL A 649 6.88 3.73 -3.46
CA VAL A 649 7.90 2.69 -3.71
C VAL A 649 7.87 1.71 -2.55
N THR A 650 7.92 0.42 -2.85
CA THR A 650 7.82 -0.67 -1.86
C THR A 650 9.15 -1.02 -1.16
N HIS A 651 9.11 -1.26 0.15
CA HIS A 651 10.25 -1.77 0.93
C HIS A 651 10.37 -3.31 0.92
N SER A 652 9.29 -4.01 0.58
CA SER A 652 9.16 -5.48 0.55
C SER A 652 8.14 -5.88 -0.51
N PRO A 653 8.01 -7.17 -0.86
CA PRO A 653 6.89 -7.62 -1.69
C PRO A 653 5.53 -7.33 -1.02
N THR A 654 4.55 -6.94 -1.83
CA THR A 654 3.19 -6.60 -1.36
C THR A 654 2.10 -7.18 -2.28
N PRO A 655 1.96 -8.52 -2.39
CA PRO A 655 1.07 -9.15 -3.38
C PRO A 655 -0.42 -8.75 -3.30
N HIS A 656 -0.85 -8.15 -2.18
CA HIS A 656 -2.20 -7.61 -2.01
C HIS A 656 -2.47 -6.31 -2.81
N LEU A 657 -1.44 -5.70 -3.39
CA LEU A 657 -1.55 -4.56 -4.31
C LEU A 657 -1.61 -5.00 -5.79
N ASP A 658 -1.19 -6.24 -6.10
CA ASP A 658 -1.13 -6.76 -7.48
C ASP A 658 -2.47 -6.63 -8.21
N GLY A 659 -2.48 -5.89 -9.32
CA GLY A 659 -3.71 -5.66 -10.09
C GLY A 659 -4.77 -4.83 -9.34
N ARG A 660 -4.40 -4.10 -8.29
CA ARG A 660 -5.29 -3.16 -7.58
C ARG A 660 -4.80 -1.71 -7.61
N TYR A 661 -3.54 -1.50 -7.99
CA TYR A 661 -2.89 -0.21 -8.17
C TYR A 661 -2.04 -0.26 -9.44
N THR A 662 -1.93 0.87 -10.16
CA THR A 662 -1.04 0.99 -11.32
C THR A 662 0.42 0.81 -10.91
N VAL A 663 1.12 -0.13 -11.56
CA VAL A 663 2.59 -0.25 -11.51
C VAL A 663 3.15 0.49 -12.72
N PHE A 664 3.98 1.51 -12.48
CA PHE A 664 4.57 2.32 -13.55
C PHE A 664 6.08 2.13 -13.71
N GLY A 665 6.74 1.42 -12.79
CA GLY A 665 8.18 1.21 -12.84
C GLY A 665 8.75 0.40 -11.67
N ARG A 666 10.09 0.35 -11.61
CA ARG A 666 10.87 -0.28 -10.54
C ARG A 666 12.13 0.52 -10.22
N VAL A 667 12.53 0.54 -8.96
CA VAL A 667 13.86 1.02 -8.55
C VAL A 667 14.92 0.10 -9.13
N VAL A 668 15.83 0.67 -9.92
CA VAL A 668 17.03 0.00 -10.44
C VAL A 668 18.30 0.45 -9.71
N GLU A 669 18.28 1.65 -9.12
CA GLU A 669 19.40 2.23 -8.36
C GLU A 669 18.87 2.94 -7.09
N GLY A 670 19.56 2.82 -5.95
CA GLY A 670 19.20 3.52 -4.71
C GLY A 670 18.08 2.89 -3.88
N GLN A 671 17.89 1.56 -3.92
CA GLN A 671 16.90 0.90 -3.04
C GLN A 671 17.28 0.96 -1.55
N ASP A 672 18.57 1.00 -1.24
CA ASP A 672 19.12 1.30 0.08
C ASP A 672 18.77 2.73 0.51
N VAL A 673 18.97 3.73 -0.36
CA VAL A 673 18.53 5.12 -0.14
C VAL A 673 17.03 5.18 0.12
N ALA A 674 16.21 4.50 -0.69
CA ALA A 674 14.77 4.41 -0.50
C ALA A 674 14.41 3.81 0.88
N ASN A 675 15.18 2.84 1.38
CA ASN A 675 15.02 2.23 2.71
C ASN A 675 15.53 3.11 3.87
N GLU A 676 16.07 4.30 3.61
CA GLU A 676 16.45 5.29 4.63
C GLU A 676 15.54 6.53 4.67
N ILE A 677 14.67 6.71 3.65
CA ILE A 677 13.72 7.82 3.55
C ILE A 677 12.77 7.86 4.75
N ARG A 678 12.55 9.06 5.26
CA ARG A 678 11.68 9.36 6.41
C ARG A 678 10.59 10.34 5.99
N VAL A 679 9.53 10.40 6.81
CA VAL A 679 8.56 11.48 6.71
C VAL A 679 9.28 12.82 6.85
N GLY A 680 9.06 13.72 5.90
CA GLY A 680 9.67 15.05 5.84
C GLY A 680 10.97 15.14 5.03
N ASP A 681 11.60 14.03 4.65
CA ASP A 681 12.68 14.06 3.65
C ASP A 681 12.12 14.53 2.30
N VAL A 682 12.85 15.37 1.57
CA VAL A 682 12.38 15.96 0.29
C VAL A 682 13.10 15.42 -0.95
N ILE A 683 12.38 15.42 -2.07
CA ILE A 683 12.91 15.37 -3.43
C ILE A 683 13.50 16.77 -3.72
N LEU A 684 14.80 16.83 -3.99
CA LEU A 684 15.54 18.05 -4.31
C LEU A 684 15.42 18.40 -5.80
N ASN A 685 15.40 17.39 -6.68
CA ASN A 685 14.96 17.52 -8.07
C ASN A 685 14.57 16.15 -8.66
N ALA A 686 13.74 16.17 -9.70
CA ALA A 686 13.43 15.01 -10.53
C ALA A 686 13.91 15.21 -11.97
N ARG A 687 14.50 14.17 -12.58
CA ARG A 687 14.97 14.20 -13.97
C ARG A 687 14.55 12.93 -14.70
N VAL A 688 14.12 13.04 -15.96
CA VAL A 688 13.81 11.86 -16.79
C VAL A 688 14.73 11.81 -18.01
N THR A 689 15.41 10.67 -18.17
CA THR A 689 16.18 10.33 -19.36
C THR A 689 15.43 9.32 -20.21
N ALA A 690 15.41 9.52 -21.52
CA ALA A 690 14.80 8.58 -22.46
C ALA A 690 15.67 7.33 -22.61
N GLU A 691 15.04 6.20 -22.93
CA GLU A 691 15.73 5.01 -23.44
C GLU A 691 16.47 5.38 -24.74
N ARG A 692 17.66 4.78 -24.99
CA ARG A 692 18.56 5.15 -26.09
C ARG A 692 18.54 4.16 -27.25
#